data_AF-A0AB38B903-F1
#
_entry.id   AF-A0AB38B903-F1
#
_cell.length_a   1.000
_cell.length_b   1.000
_cell.length_c   1.000
_cell.angle_alpha   90.00
_cell.angle_beta   90.00
_cell.angle_gamma   90.00
#
_symmetry.space_group_name_H-M   'P 1'
#
loop_
_entity.id
_entity.type
_entity.pdbx_description
1 polymer ?
#
loop_
_entity_poly.entity_id
_entity_poly.type
_entity_poly.pdbx_seq_one_letter_code
_entity_poly.pdbx_strand_id
1 'polypeptide(L)'
;MTTPAGPAPAIPPVTEALRAQAAQQRGGYVYAIDPYFDPNGAVPPYGIVGGWSVGSAGQLVSFTHNQNYRPSPTALEFPPPVTALDQALQRAVTGYGSEQELLAAFHDATLILFSQEGQTGLYTVVEDDGSRYIPAFTHPTHTPDAWHQWQQATGRHLAATGLPVRLNPGHRISLTIPGAAGNQAGGEKAGPNSSPSASPSGLPEALVDAPLLAAGLLAALGRRRRTALWQSAMGAKGRRTPELRRPTGGAADTQDALLVGADPQAVRDLDHALRGLASALSVESRTLPTVYGAWLTDSELSLQLAHPAGKAPAPWQLGQNETIWRIQRADIPVHETDTGTAAPYPGLVSLGSLDGARLLLNLEAAPGLVSLTGTHADQSAVLTSVAAELATSGWSDRMTVTLVGFGKELTTLDPTRVRHFDDVEALMETMEAETRQRRGALAMAGHDSVQQPPWAPHLVLLAAQPTEEQAAKFAELVADSGRLGISYLAATEENGLPGATWKLGITPEGRLLAPLLGLELQAQLLPRAQYDAVVQLFAGATPDDDRDSDPSTPQFMVDITPSGRPAVYARLVGTYEITGLDAPDAEHGPLLHEALAMLLLHREGVHPRVLAAGLWPRGVTEEVRDALVERLRTWLGSDPDGTPRLGTDTTGRLTLAPSVVSDLDVLRTLHYEATAGSGASNARLRERLLNDALALAHGPLLANRPQGRYTWLSHEISEARLPLLVADVALALSAHHLEAGNPAPALKALNAALTTTPTDERLWNELLRAAHATGDAAELEATAASLLARHHEHSGGARSLPPRTEALLDELLPSWRDARSAAD
;
A
#
# COMPACT_ATOMS: atom_id res chain seq x y z
N MET A 1 -27.78 0.08 4.00
CA MET A 1 -29.03 0.86 3.78
C MET A 1 -28.97 2.11 4.64
N THR A 2 -28.86 3.29 4.05
CA THR A 2 -28.84 4.57 4.79
C THR A 2 -30.28 5.09 4.95
N THR A 3 -30.75 5.15 6.19
CA THR A 3 -32.02 5.80 6.55
C THR A 3 -31.73 7.25 6.96
N PRO A 4 -32.47 8.24 6.44
CA PRO A 4 -32.31 9.63 6.88
C PRO A 4 -32.70 9.77 8.35
N ALA A 5 -31.90 10.50 9.13
CA ALA A 5 -32.19 10.80 10.52
C ALA A 5 -33.44 11.69 10.62
N GLY A 6 -34.54 11.11 11.12
CA GLY A 6 -35.80 11.82 11.35
C GLY A 6 -35.74 12.76 12.56
N PRO A 7 -36.67 13.73 12.67
CA PRO A 7 -36.76 14.65 13.80
C PRO A 7 -37.01 13.91 15.12
N ALA A 8 -36.59 14.52 16.24
CA ALA A 8 -36.78 13.97 17.58
C ALA A 8 -38.26 13.61 17.85
N PRO A 9 -38.54 12.47 18.50
CA PRO A 9 -39.90 11.98 18.71
C PRO A 9 -40.73 12.96 19.53
N ALA A 10 -41.90 13.35 19.00
CA ALA A 10 -42.84 14.22 19.70
C ALA A 10 -43.28 13.60 21.03
N ILE A 11 -43.41 14.41 22.07
CA ILE A 11 -43.93 13.95 23.36
C ILE A 11 -45.39 13.51 23.15
N PRO A 12 -45.76 12.26 23.49
CA PRO A 12 -47.12 11.78 23.30
C PRO A 12 -48.13 12.62 24.11
N PRO A 13 -49.33 12.90 23.56
CA PRO A 13 -50.34 13.67 24.27
C PRO A 13 -50.81 12.92 25.53
N VAL A 14 -50.96 13.65 26.64
CA VAL A 14 -51.44 13.09 27.90
C VAL A 14 -52.92 12.73 27.79
N THR A 15 -53.22 11.44 27.66
CA THR A 15 -54.58 10.90 27.58
C THR A 15 -55.19 10.66 28.97
N GLU A 16 -56.52 10.55 29.04
CA GLU A 16 -57.23 10.25 30.30
C GLU A 16 -56.84 8.87 30.86
N ALA A 17 -56.56 7.90 29.97
CA ALA A 17 -56.02 6.59 30.35
C ALA A 17 -54.64 6.71 31.02
N LEU A 18 -53.76 7.58 30.49
CA LEU A 18 -52.44 7.83 31.08
C LEU A 18 -52.55 8.45 32.48
N ARG A 19 -53.51 9.36 32.69
CA ARG A 19 -53.79 9.97 34.01
C ARG A 19 -54.36 8.95 35.00
N ALA A 20 -55.26 8.09 34.56
CA ALA A 20 -55.81 7.02 35.38
C ALA A 20 -54.72 6.02 35.82
N GLN A 21 -53.79 5.68 34.92
CA GLN A 21 -52.65 4.82 35.22
C GLN A 21 -51.66 5.50 36.20
N ALA A 22 -51.39 6.79 36.02
CA ALA A 22 -50.57 7.57 36.95
C ALA A 22 -51.19 7.64 38.36
N ALA A 23 -52.51 7.77 38.48
CA ALA A 23 -53.20 7.76 39.77
C ALA A 23 -53.03 6.44 40.54
N GLN A 24 -52.82 5.33 39.83
CA GLN A 24 -52.57 4.01 40.40
C GLN A 24 -51.09 3.76 40.74
N GLN A 25 -50.15 4.44 40.06
CA GLN A 25 -48.69 4.26 40.20
C GLN A 25 -47.99 5.46 40.87
N ARG A 26 -48.46 5.85 42.06
CA ARG A 26 -47.90 7.00 42.81
C ARG A 26 -46.42 6.79 43.15
N GLY A 27 -45.57 7.77 42.81
CA GLY A 27 -44.12 7.72 43.05
C GLY A 27 -43.33 6.84 42.07
N GLY A 28 -43.97 6.34 41.01
CA GLY A 28 -43.33 5.50 39.98
C GLY A 28 -43.23 6.17 38.60
N TYR A 29 -43.25 5.36 37.54
CA TYR A 29 -43.21 5.81 36.15
C TYR A 29 -44.33 5.16 35.33
N VAL A 30 -44.95 5.94 34.45
CA VAL A 30 -45.88 5.43 33.42
C VAL A 30 -45.21 5.55 32.06
N TYR A 31 -45.04 4.41 31.38
CA TYR A 31 -44.38 4.36 30.07
C TYR A 31 -45.35 4.67 28.93
N ALA A 32 -44.90 5.49 27.99
CA ALA A 32 -45.55 5.66 26.70
C ALA A 32 -44.99 4.61 25.72
N ILE A 33 -45.87 3.77 25.19
CA ILE A 33 -45.53 2.64 24.32
C ILE A 33 -45.88 3.01 22.88
N ASP A 34 -45.04 2.60 21.93
CA ASP A 34 -45.28 2.80 20.51
C ASP A 34 -46.55 2.05 20.07
N PRO A 35 -47.44 2.66 19.28
CA PRO A 35 -48.72 2.08 18.88
C PRO A 35 -48.62 0.76 18.10
N TYR A 36 -47.43 0.39 17.62
CA TYR A 36 -47.19 -0.92 17.00
C TYR A 36 -47.24 -2.09 18.00
N PHE A 37 -46.99 -1.84 19.29
CA PHE A 37 -46.98 -2.86 20.32
C PHE A 37 -48.27 -2.85 21.15
N ASP A 38 -48.67 -4.04 21.61
CA ASP A 38 -49.74 -4.15 22.61
C ASP A 38 -49.23 -3.58 23.95
N PRO A 39 -49.85 -2.51 24.49
CA PRO A 39 -49.42 -1.88 25.74
C PRO A 39 -49.56 -2.80 26.96
N ASN A 40 -50.34 -3.88 26.87
CA ASN A 40 -50.47 -4.89 27.92
C ASN A 40 -49.62 -6.15 27.66
N GLY A 41 -48.90 -6.20 26.55
CA GLY A 41 -48.04 -7.30 26.14
C GLY A 41 -46.57 -7.12 26.55
N ALA A 42 -45.72 -8.06 26.12
CA ALA A 42 -44.27 -7.93 26.27
C ALA A 42 -43.73 -6.91 25.25
N VAL A 43 -43.39 -5.71 25.72
CA VAL A 43 -42.85 -4.63 24.88
C VAL A 43 -41.32 -4.61 24.98
N PRO A 44 -40.58 -4.76 23.88
CA PRO A 44 -39.12 -4.69 23.91
C PRO A 44 -38.64 -3.27 24.26
N PRO A 45 -37.42 -3.10 24.80
CA PRO A 45 -36.94 -1.79 25.25
C PRO A 45 -36.98 -0.69 24.18
N TYR A 46 -36.83 -1.04 22.89
CA TYR A 46 -36.90 -0.08 21.79
C TYR A 46 -38.33 0.31 21.38
N GLY A 47 -39.35 -0.39 21.86
CA GLY A 47 -40.77 -0.10 21.64
C GLY A 47 -41.37 0.89 22.64
N ILE A 48 -40.57 1.37 23.61
CA ILE A 48 -40.98 2.35 24.61
C ILE A 48 -40.53 3.74 24.11
N VAL A 49 -41.48 4.66 23.93
CA VAL A 49 -41.23 6.05 23.49
C VAL A 49 -40.50 6.84 24.59
N GLY A 50 -40.88 6.62 25.84
CA GLY A 50 -40.33 7.27 27.02
C GLY A 50 -41.20 7.04 28.26
N GLY A 51 -40.82 7.64 29.38
CA GLY A 51 -41.51 7.47 30.66
C GLY A 51 -41.90 8.80 31.29
N TRP A 52 -43.13 8.88 31.80
CA TRP A 52 -43.57 9.97 32.66
C TRP A 52 -43.28 9.64 34.12
N SER A 53 -42.60 10.52 34.84
CA SER A 53 -42.47 10.42 36.29
C SER A 53 -43.78 10.79 36.98
N VAL A 54 -44.22 10.00 37.96
CA VAL A 54 -45.47 10.21 38.68
C VAL A 54 -45.19 10.76 40.09
N GLY A 55 -45.76 11.92 40.40
CA GLY A 55 -45.66 12.54 41.71
C GLY A 55 -46.39 11.78 42.82
N SER A 56 -46.13 12.13 44.07
CA SER A 56 -46.72 11.48 45.25
C SER A 56 -48.25 11.58 45.35
N ALA A 57 -48.88 12.54 44.66
CA ALA A 57 -50.33 12.67 44.57
C ALA A 57 -50.93 11.99 43.31
N GLY A 58 -50.12 11.30 42.49
CA GLY A 58 -50.59 10.54 41.32
C GLY A 58 -50.66 11.31 40.01
N GLN A 59 -50.12 12.53 39.96
CA GLN A 59 -50.02 13.36 38.75
C GLN A 59 -48.74 13.07 37.95
N LEU A 60 -48.83 13.15 36.62
CA LEU A 60 -47.69 13.10 35.71
C LEU A 60 -46.89 14.41 35.84
N VAL A 61 -45.56 14.32 36.00
CA VAL A 61 -44.68 15.47 36.32
C VAL A 61 -43.78 15.85 35.16
N SER A 62 -42.94 14.92 34.69
CA SER A 62 -41.98 15.16 33.61
C SER A 62 -41.85 13.94 32.72
N PHE A 63 -41.66 14.15 31.42
CA PHE A 63 -41.43 13.09 30.45
C PHE A 63 -39.94 12.96 30.15
N THR A 64 -39.43 11.74 30.23
CA THR A 64 -38.07 11.40 29.81
C THR A 64 -38.13 10.51 28.57
N HIS A 65 -37.54 10.95 27.47
CA HIS A 65 -37.43 10.16 26.25
C HIS A 65 -36.51 8.95 26.45
N ASN A 66 -36.91 7.83 25.87
CA ASN A 66 -36.05 6.65 25.80
C ASN A 66 -35.06 6.80 24.64
N GLN A 67 -33.76 6.82 24.95
CA GLN A 67 -32.71 6.96 23.93
C GLN A 67 -32.64 5.76 22.97
N ASN A 68 -33.17 4.61 23.38
CA ASN A 68 -33.23 3.40 22.56
C ASN A 68 -34.53 3.27 21.76
N TYR A 69 -35.42 4.27 21.79
CA TYR A 69 -36.70 4.22 21.08
C TYR A 69 -36.48 4.19 19.56
N ARG A 70 -37.10 3.19 18.90
CA ARG A 70 -37.13 3.04 17.45
C ARG A 70 -38.57 3.21 16.96
N PRO A 71 -38.92 4.32 16.29
CA PRO A 71 -40.29 4.59 15.90
C PRO A 71 -40.78 3.62 14.82
N SER A 72 -41.98 3.06 15.01
CA SER A 72 -42.61 2.16 14.04
C SER A 72 -43.17 2.92 12.82
N PRO A 73 -43.51 2.24 11.71
CA PRO A 73 -44.19 2.87 10.57
C PRO A 73 -45.46 3.61 10.98
N THR A 74 -46.22 3.06 11.92
CA THR A 74 -47.45 3.68 12.45
C THR A 74 -47.15 4.94 13.25
N ALA A 75 -46.11 4.93 14.09
CA ALA A 75 -45.69 6.11 14.86
C ALA A 75 -45.13 7.24 13.97
N LEU A 76 -44.56 6.89 12.81
CA LEU A 76 -44.12 7.86 11.80
C LEU A 76 -45.25 8.34 10.87
N GLU A 77 -46.48 7.90 11.11
CA GLU A 77 -47.67 8.19 10.29
C GLU A 77 -47.43 7.82 8.82
N PHE A 78 -46.77 6.69 8.57
CA PHE A 78 -46.64 6.17 7.22
C PHE A 78 -48.02 5.73 6.70
N PRO A 79 -48.33 5.96 5.40
CA PRO A 79 -49.56 5.47 4.82
C PRO A 79 -49.62 3.93 4.90
N PRO A 80 -50.82 3.34 5.00
CA PRO A 80 -50.96 1.89 5.04
C PRO A 80 -50.31 1.27 3.78
N PRO A 81 -49.50 0.21 3.91
CA PRO A 81 -48.81 -0.39 2.78
C PRO A 81 -49.83 -0.98 1.79
N VAL A 82 -49.66 -0.65 0.51
CA VAL A 82 -50.58 -1.07 -0.57
C VAL A 82 -50.15 -2.43 -1.14
N THR A 83 -48.85 -2.75 -1.07
CA THR A 83 -48.27 -4.01 -1.52
C THR A 83 -47.44 -4.70 -0.43
N ALA A 84 -47.16 -6.00 -0.61
CA ALA A 84 -46.25 -6.72 0.27
C ALA A 84 -44.83 -6.11 0.27
N LEU A 85 -44.38 -5.58 -0.87
CA LEU A 85 -43.12 -4.85 -0.97
C LEU A 85 -43.17 -3.51 -0.22
N ASP A 86 -44.29 -2.78 -0.22
CA ASP A 86 -44.44 -1.56 0.61
C ASP A 86 -44.33 -1.89 2.09
N GLN A 87 -44.96 -2.99 2.53
CA GLN A 87 -44.90 -3.43 3.91
C GLN A 87 -43.46 -3.78 4.31
N ALA A 88 -42.76 -4.54 3.47
CA ALA A 88 -41.36 -4.91 3.69
C ALA A 88 -40.45 -3.67 3.68
N LEU A 89 -40.68 -2.74 2.76
CA LEU A 89 -39.96 -1.47 2.63
C LEU A 89 -40.13 -0.59 3.89
N GLN A 90 -41.37 -0.41 4.36
CA GLN A 90 -41.66 0.34 5.58
C GLN A 90 -40.99 -0.28 6.81
N ARG A 91 -41.03 -1.61 6.94
CA ARG A 91 -40.39 -2.33 8.03
C ARG A 91 -38.86 -2.26 7.95
N ALA A 92 -38.27 -2.34 6.77
CA ALA A 92 -36.82 -2.20 6.60
C ALA A 92 -36.33 -0.78 6.95
N VAL A 93 -37.00 0.25 6.43
CA VAL A 93 -36.67 1.67 6.69
C VAL A 93 -36.84 2.05 8.17
N THR A 94 -37.74 1.39 8.90
CA THR A 94 -37.91 1.60 10.35
C THR A 94 -37.08 0.65 11.21
N GLY A 95 -36.34 -0.31 10.61
CA GLY A 95 -35.56 -1.31 11.32
C GLY A 95 -36.38 -2.40 12.03
N TYR A 96 -37.64 -2.60 11.61
CA TYR A 96 -38.55 -3.66 12.07
C TYR A 96 -38.60 -4.88 11.12
N GLY A 97 -37.87 -4.83 10.00
CA GLY A 97 -37.76 -5.90 9.02
C GLY A 97 -36.29 -6.17 8.68
N SER A 98 -35.98 -7.40 8.29
CA SER A 98 -34.63 -7.77 7.86
C SER A 98 -34.40 -7.40 6.39
N GLU A 99 -33.14 -7.25 6.00
CA GLU A 99 -32.77 -7.06 4.60
C GLU A 99 -33.21 -8.25 3.72
N GLN A 100 -33.11 -9.49 4.24
CA GLN A 100 -33.59 -10.68 3.54
C GLN A 100 -35.10 -10.65 3.27
N GLU A 101 -35.90 -10.16 4.23
CA GLU A 101 -37.35 -10.01 4.06
C GLU A 101 -37.69 -8.99 2.97
N LEU A 102 -36.96 -7.88 2.92
CA LEU A 102 -37.09 -6.89 1.86
C LEU A 102 -36.68 -7.43 0.49
N LEU A 103 -35.55 -8.13 0.40
CA LEU A 103 -35.05 -8.70 -0.85
C LEU A 103 -35.99 -9.79 -1.38
N ALA A 104 -36.52 -10.66 -0.52
CA ALA A 104 -37.51 -11.66 -0.89
C ALA A 104 -38.79 -10.99 -1.44
N ALA A 105 -39.33 -10.00 -0.73
CA ALA A 105 -40.50 -9.25 -1.19
C ALA A 105 -40.22 -8.48 -2.50
N PHE A 106 -39.01 -7.96 -2.68
CA PHE A 106 -38.58 -7.28 -3.91
C PHE A 106 -38.54 -8.24 -5.09
N HIS A 107 -37.94 -9.42 -4.91
CA HIS A 107 -37.81 -10.42 -5.97
C HIS A 107 -39.14 -10.86 -6.58
N ASP A 108 -40.13 -11.05 -5.72
CA ASP A 108 -41.46 -11.53 -6.10
C ASP A 108 -42.41 -10.38 -6.50
N ALA A 109 -42.00 -9.12 -6.33
CA ALA A 109 -42.79 -7.96 -6.70
C ALA A 109 -42.71 -7.66 -8.21
N THR A 110 -43.86 -7.25 -8.75
CA THR A 110 -43.94 -6.59 -10.06
C THR A 110 -43.82 -5.09 -9.86
N LEU A 111 -42.78 -4.50 -10.45
CA LEU A 111 -42.44 -3.09 -10.32
C LEU A 111 -42.80 -2.32 -11.59
N ILE A 112 -43.17 -1.06 -11.41
CA ILE A 112 -43.53 -0.14 -12.49
C ILE A 112 -42.31 0.73 -12.80
N LEU A 113 -41.91 0.74 -14.06
CA LEU A 113 -40.74 1.45 -14.57
C LEU A 113 -41.16 2.46 -15.62
N PHE A 114 -40.37 3.52 -15.75
CA PHE A 114 -40.55 4.46 -16.86
C PHE A 114 -40.35 3.76 -18.20
N SER A 115 -41.15 4.16 -19.19
CA SER A 115 -40.94 3.78 -20.58
C SER A 115 -41.30 4.95 -21.47
N GLN A 116 -40.54 5.16 -22.55
CA GLN A 116 -40.80 6.18 -23.56
C GLN A 116 -40.88 5.54 -24.94
N GLU A 117 -41.86 5.95 -25.73
CA GLU A 117 -42.09 5.47 -27.09
C GLU A 117 -40.82 5.59 -27.96
N GLY A 118 -40.32 4.44 -28.46
CA GLY A 118 -39.11 4.35 -29.28
C GLY A 118 -37.80 4.09 -28.54
N GLN A 119 -37.78 4.07 -27.19
CA GLN A 119 -36.61 3.61 -26.43
C GLN A 119 -36.64 2.10 -26.20
N THR A 120 -35.54 1.43 -26.53
CA THR A 120 -35.28 0.02 -26.21
C THR A 120 -34.27 -0.07 -25.06
N GLY A 121 -34.74 -0.39 -23.85
CA GLY A 121 -33.89 -0.60 -22.67
C GLY A 121 -34.52 -0.11 -21.36
N LEU A 122 -33.80 -0.32 -20.25
CA LEU A 122 -34.18 0.19 -18.93
C LEU A 122 -33.73 1.65 -18.79
N TYR A 123 -34.65 2.52 -18.39
CA TYR A 123 -34.32 3.89 -18.04
C TYR A 123 -33.51 3.93 -16.73
N THR A 124 -32.40 4.66 -16.72
CA THR A 124 -31.57 4.88 -15.53
C THR A 124 -31.43 6.37 -15.26
N VAL A 125 -31.40 6.74 -13.98
CA VAL A 125 -31.13 8.10 -13.52
C VAL A 125 -29.69 8.16 -13.05
N VAL A 126 -28.98 9.21 -13.46
CA VAL A 126 -27.62 9.53 -12.97
C VAL A 126 -27.77 10.53 -11.83
N GLU A 127 -27.19 10.23 -10.67
CA GLU A 127 -27.12 11.16 -9.53
C GLU A 127 -25.96 12.15 -9.69
N ASP A 128 -25.95 13.21 -8.88
CA ASP A 128 -24.92 14.26 -8.92
C ASP A 128 -23.50 13.73 -8.63
N ASP A 129 -23.40 12.57 -7.99
CA ASP A 129 -22.15 11.84 -7.71
C ASP A 129 -21.73 10.86 -8.84
N GLY A 130 -22.43 10.88 -9.98
CA GLY A 130 -22.15 10.05 -11.14
C GLY A 130 -22.70 8.61 -11.05
N SER A 131 -23.25 8.20 -9.90
CA SER A 131 -23.85 6.87 -9.73
C SER A 131 -25.14 6.74 -10.53
N ARG A 132 -25.44 5.50 -10.99
CA ARG A 132 -26.65 5.22 -11.79
C ARG A 132 -27.57 4.26 -11.06
N TYR A 133 -28.87 4.54 -11.10
CA TYR A 133 -29.88 3.64 -10.56
C TYR A 133 -31.11 3.53 -11.48
N ILE A 134 -31.83 2.42 -11.35
CA ILE A 134 -33.13 2.23 -12.00
C ILE A 134 -34.24 2.75 -11.07
N PRO A 135 -35.01 3.79 -11.46
CA PRO A 135 -36.18 4.20 -10.70
C PRO A 135 -37.31 3.19 -10.88
N ALA A 136 -37.80 2.62 -9.78
CA ALA A 136 -38.87 1.62 -9.78
C ALA A 136 -39.94 1.97 -8.75
N PHE A 137 -41.21 1.78 -9.11
CA PHE A 137 -42.35 2.08 -8.25
C PHE A 137 -43.12 0.83 -7.88
N THR A 138 -43.49 0.73 -6.60
CA THR A 138 -44.14 -0.46 -6.03
C THR A 138 -45.63 -0.54 -6.36
N HIS A 139 -46.27 0.58 -6.71
CA HIS A 139 -47.69 0.66 -7.04
C HIS A 139 -47.98 1.86 -7.96
N PRO A 140 -49.01 1.84 -8.84
CA PRO A 140 -49.34 2.97 -9.73
C PRO A 140 -49.62 4.28 -8.98
N THR A 141 -50.11 4.23 -7.75
CA THR A 141 -50.33 5.43 -6.93
C THR A 141 -49.04 6.09 -6.48
N HIS A 142 -47.89 5.42 -6.63
CA HIS A 142 -46.58 5.99 -6.33
C HIS A 142 -45.90 6.56 -7.59
N THR A 143 -46.39 6.30 -8.81
CA THR A 143 -45.76 6.86 -10.01
C THR A 143 -46.01 8.37 -10.10
N PRO A 144 -45.06 9.17 -10.61
CA PRO A 144 -45.28 10.60 -10.86
C PRO A 144 -46.41 10.84 -11.87
N ASP A 145 -47.25 11.85 -11.64
CA ASP A 145 -48.37 12.21 -12.53
C ASP A 145 -47.93 12.57 -13.97
N ALA A 146 -46.66 12.95 -14.15
CA ALA A 146 -46.06 13.27 -15.44
C ALA A 146 -45.75 12.05 -16.32
N TRP A 147 -45.89 10.83 -15.80
CA TRP A 147 -45.63 9.59 -16.55
C TRP A 147 -46.87 9.14 -17.33
N HIS A 148 -46.83 9.29 -18.65
CA HIS A 148 -47.92 8.86 -19.54
C HIS A 148 -47.74 7.44 -20.08
N GLN A 149 -46.54 6.87 -19.97
CA GLN A 149 -46.20 5.52 -20.39
C GLN A 149 -45.31 4.84 -19.35
N TRP A 150 -45.57 3.56 -19.09
CA TRP A 150 -44.80 2.75 -18.15
C TRP A 150 -44.77 1.29 -18.62
N GLN A 151 -43.78 0.57 -18.11
CA GLN A 151 -43.62 -0.88 -18.31
C GLN A 151 -43.54 -1.57 -16.95
N GLN A 152 -43.75 -2.89 -16.94
CA GLN A 152 -43.63 -3.71 -15.75
C GLN A 152 -42.46 -4.67 -15.86
N ALA A 153 -41.72 -4.85 -14.77
CA ALA A 153 -40.68 -5.85 -14.64
C ALA A 153 -40.74 -6.47 -13.24
N THR A 154 -40.34 -7.74 -13.13
CA THR A 154 -40.20 -8.37 -11.81
C THR A 154 -38.92 -7.88 -11.14
N GLY A 155 -38.90 -7.80 -9.81
CA GLY A 155 -37.67 -7.46 -9.09
C GLY A 155 -36.53 -8.45 -9.37
N ARG A 156 -36.82 -9.73 -9.65
CA ARG A 156 -35.82 -10.71 -10.12
C ARG A 156 -35.19 -10.32 -11.47
N HIS A 157 -35.97 -9.79 -12.41
CA HIS A 157 -35.42 -9.30 -13.68
C HIS A 157 -34.53 -8.07 -13.48
N LEU A 158 -34.94 -7.15 -12.61
CA LEU A 158 -34.16 -5.94 -12.32
C LEU A 158 -32.89 -6.25 -11.52
N ALA A 159 -32.95 -7.19 -10.57
CA ALA A 159 -31.79 -7.71 -9.87
C ALA A 159 -30.73 -8.28 -10.81
N ALA A 160 -31.14 -9.04 -11.83
CA ALA A 160 -30.23 -9.67 -12.79
C ALA A 160 -29.44 -8.65 -13.63
N THR A 161 -29.84 -7.38 -13.65
CA THR A 161 -29.10 -6.30 -14.33
C THR A 161 -27.81 -5.90 -13.62
N GLY A 162 -27.67 -6.24 -12.33
CA GLY A 162 -26.56 -5.83 -11.49
C GLY A 162 -26.52 -4.32 -11.18
N LEU A 163 -27.53 -3.55 -11.59
CA LEU A 163 -27.65 -2.12 -11.32
C LEU A 163 -28.44 -1.88 -10.02
N PRO A 164 -28.10 -0.83 -9.24
CA PRO A 164 -28.91 -0.42 -8.10
C PRO A 164 -30.35 -0.07 -8.53
N VAL A 165 -31.34 -0.50 -7.74
CA VAL A 165 -32.76 -0.21 -7.97
C VAL A 165 -33.29 0.66 -6.84
N ARG A 166 -33.74 1.88 -7.15
CA ARG A 166 -34.33 2.79 -6.16
C ARG A 166 -35.85 2.67 -6.19
N LEU A 167 -36.42 2.23 -5.07
CA LEU A 167 -37.85 2.06 -4.88
C LEU A 167 -38.51 3.38 -4.49
N ASN A 168 -39.62 3.71 -5.17
CA ASN A 168 -40.43 4.91 -4.98
C ASN A 168 -39.61 6.21 -4.86
N PRO A 169 -38.70 6.51 -5.81
CA PRO A 169 -37.89 7.73 -5.75
C PRO A 169 -38.78 8.98 -5.70
N GLY A 170 -38.46 9.93 -4.83
CA GLY A 170 -39.26 11.13 -4.59
C GLY A 170 -40.42 10.97 -3.59
N HIS A 171 -40.69 9.75 -3.09
CA HIS A 171 -41.63 9.53 -2.00
C HIS A 171 -40.97 9.63 -0.63
N ARG A 172 -41.80 9.88 0.40
CA ARG A 172 -41.37 9.90 1.82
C ARG A 172 -40.75 8.57 2.26
N ILE A 173 -41.11 7.46 1.60
CA ILE A 173 -40.59 6.12 1.85
C ILE A 173 -39.88 5.66 0.57
N SER A 174 -38.57 5.84 0.53
CA SER A 174 -37.72 5.43 -0.60
C SER A 174 -36.48 4.71 -0.08
N LEU A 175 -36.00 3.71 -0.82
CA LEU A 175 -34.83 2.91 -0.48
C LEU A 175 -34.16 2.39 -1.76
N THR A 176 -32.83 2.28 -1.74
CA THR A 176 -32.04 1.74 -2.86
C THR A 176 -31.57 0.33 -2.54
N ILE A 177 -31.93 -0.63 -3.41
CA ILE A 177 -31.45 -2.01 -3.37
C ILE A 177 -30.15 -2.08 -4.17
N PRO A 178 -29.01 -2.44 -3.57
CA PRO A 178 -27.74 -2.56 -4.28
C PRO A 178 -27.80 -3.65 -5.35
N GLY A 179 -27.16 -3.41 -6.50
CA GLY A 179 -27.17 -4.35 -7.63
C GLY A 179 -26.59 -5.74 -7.31
N ALA A 180 -25.60 -5.83 -6.42
CA ALA A 180 -25.02 -7.10 -5.96
C ALA A 180 -25.94 -7.88 -4.99
N ALA A 181 -26.71 -7.18 -4.15
CA ALA A 181 -27.61 -7.78 -3.16
C ALA A 181 -28.86 -8.38 -3.82
N GLY A 182 -29.26 -7.83 -4.97
CA GLY A 182 -30.36 -8.36 -5.78
C GLY A 182 -30.12 -9.78 -6.28
N ASN A 183 -28.91 -10.33 -6.32
CA ASN A 183 -28.69 -11.65 -6.94
C ASN A 183 -28.72 -12.85 -5.97
N GLN A 184 -28.94 -12.63 -4.67
CA GLN A 184 -28.61 -13.64 -3.64
C GLN A 184 -29.79 -14.47 -3.07
N ALA A 185 -31.02 -14.39 -3.59
CA ALA A 185 -32.11 -15.24 -3.12
C ALA A 185 -32.44 -16.37 -4.12
N GLY A 186 -31.64 -17.43 -4.12
CA GLY A 186 -31.85 -18.60 -4.97
C GLY A 186 -30.81 -19.69 -4.77
N GLY A 187 -30.75 -20.26 -3.56
CA GLY A 187 -29.92 -21.42 -3.29
C GLY A 187 -30.47 -22.67 -3.97
N GLU A 188 -29.79 -23.15 -5.01
CA GLU A 188 -29.79 -24.57 -5.34
C GLU A 188 -28.41 -25.01 -5.86
N LYS A 189 -27.87 -26.00 -5.16
CA LYS A 189 -26.56 -26.66 -5.28
C LYS A 189 -25.95 -26.71 -6.69
N ALA A 190 -24.76 -26.12 -6.84
CA ALA A 190 -23.78 -26.51 -7.85
C ALA A 190 -22.43 -26.79 -7.17
N GLY A 191 -21.80 -27.91 -7.52
CA GLY A 191 -20.72 -28.56 -6.78
C GLY A 191 -19.36 -27.83 -6.79
N PRO A 192 -18.40 -28.33 -5.99
CA PRO A 192 -17.11 -27.70 -5.79
C PRO A 192 -16.19 -28.04 -6.98
N ASN A 193 -16.04 -27.11 -7.92
CA ASN A 193 -14.85 -26.95 -8.75
C ASN A 193 -15.04 -25.77 -9.71
N SER A 194 -14.78 -24.58 -9.20
CA SER A 194 -14.25 -23.49 -10.01
C SER A 194 -13.54 -22.53 -9.09
N SER A 195 -12.21 -22.63 -9.07
CA SER A 195 -11.33 -21.56 -8.60
C SER A 195 -11.81 -20.23 -9.21
N PRO A 196 -11.83 -19.12 -8.46
CA PRO A 196 -12.18 -17.83 -9.03
C PRO A 196 -11.11 -17.47 -10.06
N SER A 197 -11.43 -17.66 -11.33
CA SER A 197 -10.73 -17.03 -12.43
C SER A 197 -10.84 -15.53 -12.21
N ALA A 198 -9.71 -14.87 -11.99
CA ALA A 198 -9.59 -13.42 -11.88
C ALA A 198 -10.41 -12.73 -12.97
N SER A 199 -11.26 -11.79 -12.58
CA SER A 199 -11.83 -10.83 -13.53
C SER A 199 -10.66 -10.05 -14.18
N PRO A 200 -10.64 -9.89 -15.51
CA PRO A 200 -9.45 -9.47 -16.25
C PRO A 200 -9.14 -7.95 -16.20
N SER A 201 -9.58 -7.19 -15.19
CA SER A 201 -9.45 -5.72 -15.22
C SER A 201 -9.21 -5.02 -13.87
N GLY A 202 -8.94 -5.74 -12.78
CA GLY A 202 -8.70 -5.15 -11.46
C GLY A 202 -7.28 -5.39 -10.96
N LEU A 203 -6.64 -4.35 -10.41
CA LEU A 203 -5.40 -4.52 -9.65
C LEU A 203 -5.69 -5.32 -8.36
N PRO A 204 -4.72 -6.09 -7.83
CA PRO A 204 -4.88 -6.77 -6.55
C PRO A 204 -5.22 -5.81 -5.38
N GLU A 205 -6.50 -5.70 -5.02
CA GLU A 205 -6.95 -4.77 -3.96
C GLU A 205 -6.31 -5.09 -2.59
N ALA A 206 -5.97 -6.35 -2.34
CA ALA A 206 -5.25 -6.76 -1.13
C ALA A 206 -3.92 -6.00 -0.90
N LEU A 207 -3.26 -5.54 -1.96
CA LEU A 207 -2.02 -4.74 -1.87
C LEU A 207 -2.29 -3.23 -1.99
N VAL A 208 -3.32 -2.83 -2.74
CA VAL A 208 -3.77 -1.44 -2.81
C VAL A 208 -4.19 -0.95 -1.42
N ASP A 209 -4.98 -1.75 -0.72
CA ASP A 209 -5.50 -1.44 0.61
C ASP A 209 -4.50 -1.78 1.73
N ALA A 210 -3.22 -2.01 1.39
CA ALA A 210 -2.16 -2.32 2.35
C ALA A 210 -0.95 -1.36 2.27
N PRO A 211 -1.12 -0.02 2.41
CA PRO A 211 -0.09 0.99 2.25
C PRO A 211 1.24 0.75 2.94
N LEU A 212 1.25 0.28 4.19
CA LEU A 212 2.48 0.05 4.94
C LEU A 212 3.24 -1.15 4.40
N LEU A 213 2.55 -2.28 4.19
CA LEU A 213 3.09 -3.47 3.54
C LEU A 213 3.58 -3.16 2.12
N ALA A 214 2.77 -2.46 1.31
CA ALA A 214 3.09 -2.12 -0.06
C ALA A 214 4.35 -1.24 -0.14
N ALA A 215 4.44 -0.21 0.71
CA ALA A 215 5.62 0.63 0.82
C ALA A 215 6.86 -0.15 1.27
N GLY A 216 6.72 -1.05 2.25
CA GLY A 216 7.79 -1.93 2.72
C GLY A 216 8.32 -2.86 1.63
N LEU A 217 7.42 -3.52 0.89
CA LEU A 217 7.76 -4.39 -0.23
C LEU A 217 8.43 -3.62 -1.38
N LEU A 218 7.93 -2.43 -1.76
CA LEU A 218 8.59 -1.59 -2.78
C LEU A 218 9.98 -1.16 -2.35
N ALA A 219 10.15 -0.73 -1.09
CA ALA A 219 11.44 -0.33 -0.57
C ALA A 219 12.44 -1.50 -0.57
N ALA A 220 12.01 -2.70 -0.16
CA ALA A 220 12.82 -3.91 -0.18
C ALA A 220 13.17 -4.34 -1.62
N LEU A 221 12.21 -4.31 -2.54
CA LEU A 221 12.43 -4.62 -3.95
C LEU A 221 13.42 -3.64 -4.60
N GLY A 222 13.24 -2.33 -4.35
CA GLY A 222 14.14 -1.28 -4.83
C GLY A 222 15.56 -1.40 -4.26
N ARG A 223 15.72 -1.77 -2.97
CA ARG A 223 17.03 -2.10 -2.40
C ARG A 223 17.67 -3.29 -3.12
N ARG A 224 16.93 -4.39 -3.27
CA ARG A 224 17.44 -5.61 -3.94
C ARG A 224 17.87 -5.34 -5.37
N ARG A 225 17.04 -4.64 -6.16
CA ARG A 225 17.36 -4.25 -7.55
C ARG A 225 18.62 -3.38 -7.62
N ARG A 226 18.77 -2.40 -6.73
CA ARG A 226 19.97 -1.55 -6.67
C ARG A 226 21.21 -2.35 -6.31
N THR A 227 21.14 -3.17 -5.25
CA THR A 227 22.27 -4.03 -4.85
C THR A 227 22.68 -4.96 -5.98
N ALA A 228 21.73 -5.58 -6.67
CA ALA A 228 22.02 -6.48 -7.79
C ALA A 228 22.66 -5.74 -8.98
N LEU A 229 22.18 -4.54 -9.32
CA LEU A 229 22.80 -3.68 -10.34
C LEU A 229 24.25 -3.32 -9.98
N TRP A 230 24.49 -2.87 -8.74
CA TRP A 230 25.83 -2.51 -8.27
C TRP A 230 26.78 -3.71 -8.23
N GLN A 231 26.31 -4.86 -7.73
CA GLN A 231 27.11 -6.09 -7.70
C GLN A 231 27.50 -6.54 -9.11
N SER A 232 26.57 -6.45 -10.08
CA SER A 232 26.85 -6.79 -11.47
C SER A 232 27.85 -5.81 -12.11
N ALA A 233 27.67 -4.50 -11.88
CA ALA A 233 28.57 -3.46 -12.40
C ALA A 233 30.01 -3.55 -11.85
N MET A 234 30.18 -4.10 -10.64
CA MET A 234 31.49 -4.24 -9.95
C MET A 234 32.15 -5.62 -10.14
N GLY A 235 31.43 -6.57 -10.74
CA GLY A 235 31.86 -7.96 -10.94
C GLY A 235 32.93 -8.12 -12.04
N ALA A 236 33.82 -9.11 -11.88
CA ALA A 236 34.99 -9.33 -12.75
C ALA A 236 34.67 -9.66 -14.23
N LYS A 237 33.40 -9.98 -14.55
CA LYS A 237 32.95 -10.33 -15.91
C LYS A 237 32.15 -9.20 -16.61
N GLY A 238 31.76 -8.11 -15.93
CA GLY A 238 30.73 -7.21 -16.42
C GLY A 238 31.21 -5.80 -16.76
N ARG A 239 31.59 -5.53 -18.02
CA ARG A 239 31.72 -4.15 -18.54
C ARG A 239 30.37 -3.49 -18.87
N ARG A 240 29.25 -4.14 -18.54
CA ARG A 240 27.92 -3.73 -18.96
C ARG A 240 26.90 -3.95 -17.84
N THR A 241 26.13 -2.91 -17.57
CA THR A 241 25.00 -2.90 -16.63
C THR A 241 23.91 -3.81 -17.19
N PRO A 242 23.48 -4.84 -16.43
CA PRO A 242 22.47 -5.78 -16.90
C PRO A 242 21.11 -5.09 -16.99
N GLU A 243 20.31 -5.50 -17.97
CA GLU A 243 18.89 -5.16 -17.96
C GLU A 243 18.17 -6.05 -16.95
N LEU A 244 17.52 -5.42 -15.96
CA LEU A 244 16.65 -6.17 -15.05
C LEU A 244 15.42 -6.66 -15.81
N ARG A 245 15.02 -7.91 -15.54
CA ARG A 245 13.78 -8.47 -16.05
C ARG A 245 12.61 -7.63 -15.58
N ARG A 246 11.80 -7.17 -16.54
CA ARG A 246 10.52 -6.53 -16.22
C ARG A 246 9.50 -7.59 -15.83
N PRO A 247 8.61 -7.29 -14.87
CA PRO A 247 7.54 -8.21 -14.54
C PRO A 247 6.52 -8.30 -15.67
N THR A 248 5.87 -9.45 -15.78
CA THR A 248 4.79 -9.70 -16.74
C THR A 248 3.65 -10.44 -16.05
N GLY A 249 2.44 -10.38 -16.62
CA GLY A 249 1.25 -11.02 -16.05
C GLY A 249 0.99 -10.58 -14.60
N GLY A 250 0.63 -11.52 -13.73
CA GLY A 250 0.29 -11.24 -12.33
C GLY A 250 1.40 -10.53 -11.52
N ALA A 251 2.68 -10.72 -11.87
CA ALA A 251 3.76 -9.97 -11.25
C ALA A 251 3.74 -8.48 -11.63
N ALA A 252 3.35 -8.14 -12.87
CA ALA A 252 3.22 -6.76 -13.31
C ALA A 252 2.04 -6.08 -12.60
N ASP A 253 0.90 -6.75 -12.53
CA ASP A 253 -0.29 -6.23 -11.82
C ASP A 253 -0.03 -6.09 -10.31
N THR A 254 0.76 -6.99 -9.73
CA THR A 254 1.23 -6.89 -8.35
C THR A 254 2.14 -5.67 -8.16
N GLN A 255 3.10 -5.44 -9.07
CA GLN A 255 3.95 -4.25 -8.99
C GLN A 255 3.12 -2.96 -9.08
N ASP A 256 2.13 -2.93 -9.95
CA ASP A 256 1.22 -1.79 -10.08
C ASP A 256 0.37 -1.58 -8.84
N ALA A 257 -0.19 -2.65 -8.25
CA ALA A 257 -0.92 -2.55 -6.98
C ALA A 257 -0.04 -2.02 -5.86
N LEU A 258 1.23 -2.44 -5.79
CA LEU A 258 2.20 -1.91 -4.84
C LEU A 258 2.44 -0.40 -5.06
N LEU A 259 2.65 0.04 -6.31
CA LEU A 259 2.86 1.45 -6.66
C LEU A 259 1.63 2.32 -6.37
N VAL A 260 0.42 1.77 -6.52
CA VAL A 260 -0.83 2.47 -6.22
C VAL A 260 -1.08 2.55 -4.71
N GLY A 261 -0.89 1.45 -3.99
CA GLY A 261 -1.25 1.35 -2.57
C GLY A 261 -0.24 1.94 -1.61
N ALA A 262 1.05 1.98 -1.97
CA ALA A 262 2.12 2.34 -1.04
C ALA A 262 1.99 3.76 -0.47
N ASP A 263 2.10 3.88 0.86
CA ASP A 263 2.31 5.16 1.56
C ASP A 263 3.67 5.15 2.30
N PRO A 264 4.78 5.49 1.61
CA PRO A 264 6.10 5.61 2.23
C PRO A 264 6.19 6.71 3.28
N GLN A 265 5.32 7.72 3.22
CA GLN A 265 5.32 8.80 4.20
C GLN A 265 4.72 8.30 5.51
N ALA A 266 3.61 7.56 5.47
CA ALA A 266 3.05 6.92 6.66
C ALA A 266 4.05 5.97 7.35
N VAL A 267 4.84 5.24 6.56
CA VAL A 267 5.90 4.38 7.11
C VAL A 267 6.93 5.19 7.90
N ARG A 268 7.40 6.32 7.33
CA ARG A 268 8.35 7.22 8.00
C ARG A 268 7.73 7.92 9.21
N ASP A 269 6.51 8.41 9.07
CA ASP A 269 5.78 9.10 10.13
C ASP A 269 5.62 8.19 11.35
N LEU A 270 5.20 6.93 11.14
CA LEU A 270 5.08 5.95 12.21
C LEU A 270 6.44 5.69 12.89
N ASP A 271 7.49 5.38 12.12
CA ASP A 271 8.82 5.10 12.68
C ASP A 271 9.38 6.30 13.48
N HIS A 272 9.30 7.51 12.92
CA HIS A 272 9.75 8.74 13.56
C HIS A 272 8.93 9.08 14.80
N ALA A 273 7.60 8.92 14.77
CA ALA A 273 6.75 9.20 15.91
C ALA A 273 7.07 8.27 17.09
N LEU A 274 7.26 6.98 16.82
CA LEU A 274 7.59 5.99 17.84
C LEU A 274 8.98 6.22 18.43
N ARG A 275 10.01 6.42 17.60
CA ARG A 275 11.39 6.69 18.07
C ARG A 275 11.49 8.02 18.79
N GLY A 276 10.79 9.04 18.29
CA GLY A 276 10.67 10.34 18.95
C GLY A 276 10.01 10.24 20.32
N LEU A 277 8.96 9.42 20.45
CA LEU A 277 8.33 9.13 21.74
C LEU A 277 9.30 8.49 22.72
N ALA A 278 10.04 7.46 22.27
CA ALA A 278 11.03 6.78 23.09
C ALA A 278 12.15 7.71 23.55
N SER A 279 12.64 8.56 22.65
CA SER A 279 13.65 9.57 22.97
C SER A 279 13.11 10.59 23.99
N ALA A 280 11.89 11.10 23.80
CA ALA A 280 11.30 12.08 24.72
C ALA A 280 11.09 11.52 26.13
N LEU A 281 10.60 10.28 26.23
CA LEU A 281 10.44 9.61 27.53
C LEU A 281 11.78 9.32 28.20
N SER A 282 12.80 8.94 27.43
CA SER A 282 14.17 8.74 27.94
C SER A 282 14.76 10.03 28.53
N VAL A 283 14.59 11.18 27.84
CA VAL A 283 15.00 12.49 28.34
C VAL A 283 14.29 12.85 29.65
N GLU A 284 13.00 12.51 29.77
CA GLU A 284 12.21 12.68 31.00
C GLU A 284 12.49 11.60 32.07
N SER A 285 13.41 10.67 31.83
CA SER A 285 13.69 9.52 32.71
C SER A 285 12.46 8.66 33.02
N ARG A 286 11.57 8.50 32.03
CA ARG A 286 10.34 7.70 32.09
C ARG A 286 10.50 6.40 31.30
N THR A 287 9.87 5.34 31.78
CA THR A 287 9.81 4.06 31.07
C THR A 287 8.83 4.13 29.90
N LEU A 288 9.13 3.37 28.84
CA LEU A 288 8.20 3.17 27.72
C LEU A 288 6.90 2.51 28.21
N PRO A 289 5.72 3.05 27.90
CA PRO A 289 4.46 2.40 28.22
C PRO A 289 4.21 1.20 27.32
N THR A 290 3.50 0.19 27.81
CA THR A 290 3.02 -0.92 26.97
C THR A 290 1.92 -0.42 26.05
N VAL A 291 2.12 -0.56 24.74
CA VAL A 291 1.14 -0.22 23.68
C VAL A 291 0.49 -1.51 23.19
N TYR A 292 -0.84 -1.58 23.20
CA TYR A 292 -1.58 -2.71 22.63
C TYR A 292 -1.82 -2.56 21.13
N GLY A 293 -2.08 -1.34 20.66
CA GLY A 293 -2.30 -1.09 19.25
C GLY A 293 -2.13 0.37 18.89
N ALA A 294 -2.07 0.63 17.58
CA ALA A 294 -2.00 1.95 17.01
C ALA A 294 -3.07 2.11 15.93
N TRP A 295 -3.76 3.24 15.94
CA TRP A 295 -4.69 3.65 14.90
C TRP A 295 -4.02 4.70 14.04
N LEU A 296 -3.93 4.44 12.74
CA LEU A 296 -3.31 5.32 11.77
C LEU A 296 -4.36 5.79 10.75
N THR A 297 -4.48 7.09 10.58
CA THR A 297 -5.29 7.73 9.53
C THR A 297 -4.40 8.60 8.64
N ASP A 298 -5.01 9.28 7.67
CA ASP A 298 -4.31 10.23 6.80
C ASP A 298 -3.75 11.45 7.55
N SER A 299 -4.27 11.75 8.74
CA SER A 299 -3.92 12.96 9.50
C SER A 299 -3.43 12.73 10.92
N GLU A 300 -3.75 11.59 11.55
CA GLU A 300 -3.47 11.35 12.97
C GLU A 300 -2.92 9.94 13.21
N LEU A 301 -2.01 9.82 14.17
CA LEU A 301 -1.58 8.56 14.76
C LEU A 301 -2.01 8.54 16.24
N SER A 302 -2.73 7.50 16.64
CA SER A 302 -3.21 7.29 18.01
C SER A 302 -2.71 5.97 18.57
N LEU A 303 -2.01 5.98 19.69
CA LEU A 303 -1.55 4.79 20.43
C LEU A 303 -2.53 4.44 21.53
N GLN A 304 -2.95 3.19 21.58
CA GLN A 304 -3.74 2.60 22.66
C GLN A 304 -2.80 1.91 23.66
N LEU A 305 -2.67 2.50 24.84
CA LEU A 305 -1.85 2.00 25.94
C LEU A 305 -2.59 0.93 26.75
N ALA A 306 -1.84 0.01 27.34
CA ALA A 306 -2.39 -1.01 28.23
C ALA A 306 -2.91 -0.42 29.56
N HIS A 307 -2.24 0.61 30.06
CA HIS A 307 -2.56 1.29 31.32
C HIS A 307 -2.30 2.80 31.18
N PRO A 308 -2.95 3.65 32.00
CA PRO A 308 -2.64 5.07 32.05
C PRO A 308 -1.14 5.31 32.33
N ALA A 309 -0.48 6.10 31.50
CA ALA A 309 0.96 6.37 31.59
C ALA A 309 1.29 7.83 31.96
N GLY A 310 0.31 8.53 32.55
CA GLY A 310 0.40 9.94 32.91
C GLY A 310 0.34 10.87 31.69
N LYS A 311 0.94 12.05 31.83
CA LYS A 311 0.92 13.09 30.79
C LYS A 311 1.74 12.64 29.57
N ALA A 312 1.16 12.75 28.38
CA ALA A 312 1.88 12.52 27.12
C ALA A 312 3.01 13.56 26.93
N PRO A 313 4.23 13.15 26.54
CA PRO A 313 5.32 14.08 26.25
C PRO A 313 5.05 14.84 24.95
N ALA A 314 5.41 16.12 24.86
CA ALA A 314 5.23 16.88 23.61
C ALA A 314 6.05 16.25 22.47
N PRO A 315 5.54 16.22 21.22
CA PRO A 315 4.27 16.79 20.73
C PRO A 315 3.04 15.89 20.91
N TRP A 316 3.16 14.72 21.55
CA TRP A 316 2.02 13.86 21.83
C TRP A 316 1.04 14.52 22.81
N GLN A 317 -0.24 14.26 22.60
CA GLN A 317 -1.34 14.78 23.38
C GLN A 317 -2.17 13.64 23.96
N LEU A 318 -2.86 13.91 25.07
CA LEU A 318 -3.84 12.97 25.60
C LEU A 318 -5.05 12.90 24.65
N GLY A 319 -5.54 11.69 24.42
CA GLY A 319 -6.72 11.40 23.61
C GLY A 319 -8.02 11.54 24.40
N GLN A 320 -9.03 10.78 24.00
CA GLN A 320 -10.35 10.79 24.63
C GLN A 320 -10.35 10.22 26.05
N ASN A 321 -9.33 9.44 26.41
CA ASN A 321 -9.14 8.85 27.73
C ASN A 321 -7.65 8.82 28.11
N GLU A 322 -7.35 8.44 29.36
CA GLU A 322 -5.98 8.43 29.89
C GLU A 322 -5.07 7.34 29.29
N THR A 323 -5.65 6.42 28.51
CA THR A 323 -4.97 5.30 27.85
C THR A 323 -4.75 5.53 26.36
N ILE A 324 -5.12 6.69 25.81
CA ILE A 324 -4.88 7.01 24.40
C ILE A 324 -3.95 8.21 24.33
N TRP A 325 -2.83 8.03 23.62
CA TRP A 325 -1.93 9.12 23.25
C TRP A 325 -2.02 9.35 21.76
N ARG A 326 -2.10 10.60 21.32
CA ARG A 326 -2.29 10.95 19.91
C ARG A 326 -1.32 12.02 19.44
N ILE A 327 -0.99 12.00 18.17
CA ILE A 327 -0.14 12.98 17.49
C ILE A 327 -0.68 13.24 16.09
N GLN A 328 -0.73 14.51 15.68
CA GLN A 328 -1.04 14.86 14.30
C GLN A 328 0.16 14.51 13.42
N ARG A 329 -0.06 13.92 12.25
CA ARG A 329 1.03 13.55 11.33
C ARG A 329 1.87 14.75 10.92
N ALA A 330 1.26 15.93 10.81
CA ALA A 330 1.95 17.19 10.52
C ALA A 330 2.88 17.68 11.64
N ASP A 331 2.67 17.23 12.89
CA ASP A 331 3.47 17.61 14.06
C ASP A 331 4.62 16.62 14.32
N ILE A 332 4.73 15.53 13.54
CA ILE A 332 5.79 14.55 13.68
C ILE A 332 7.11 15.19 13.25
N PRO A 333 8.12 15.24 14.14
CA PRO A 333 9.39 15.87 13.81
C PRO A 333 10.09 15.16 12.65
N VAL A 334 10.53 15.93 11.65
CA VAL A 334 11.39 15.44 10.56
C VAL A 334 12.83 15.46 11.08
N HIS A 335 13.22 14.45 11.84
CA HIS A 335 14.63 14.21 12.16
C HIS A 335 15.12 13.00 11.37
N GLU A 336 16.37 13.02 10.92
CA GLU A 336 17.04 11.78 10.54
C GLU A 336 17.15 10.94 11.81
N THR A 337 16.32 9.89 11.90
CA THR A 337 16.44 8.94 13.00
C THR A 337 17.81 8.28 12.88
N ASP A 338 18.60 8.35 13.97
CA ASP A 338 19.78 7.52 14.09
C ASP A 338 19.31 6.07 14.06
N THR A 339 19.54 5.40 12.92
CA THR A 339 19.23 3.98 12.71
C THR A 339 19.97 3.07 13.70
N GLY A 340 20.92 3.62 14.48
CA GLY A 340 21.55 2.97 15.63
C GLY A 340 20.64 2.80 16.86
N THR A 341 19.54 3.55 16.99
CA THR A 341 18.58 3.38 18.10
C THR A 341 17.67 2.18 17.81
N ALA A 342 17.33 1.36 18.80
CA ALA A 342 16.37 0.25 18.59
C ALA A 342 14.94 0.78 18.52
N ALA A 343 14.10 0.17 17.68
CA ALA A 343 12.69 0.53 17.63
C ALA A 343 11.97 0.17 18.95
N PRO A 344 11.05 1.03 19.45
CA PRO A 344 10.44 0.83 20.76
C PRO A 344 9.31 -0.20 20.77
N TYR A 345 8.62 -0.40 19.64
CA TYR A 345 7.49 -1.33 19.52
C TYR A 345 7.56 -2.16 18.23
N PRO A 346 8.57 -3.01 18.06
CA PRO A 346 8.83 -3.68 16.80
C PRO A 346 7.78 -4.70 16.38
N GLY A 347 6.94 -5.16 17.32
CA GLY A 347 5.82 -6.06 17.06
C GLY A 347 4.55 -5.41 16.52
N LEU A 348 4.53 -4.09 16.28
CA LEU A 348 3.39 -3.40 15.65
C LEU A 348 3.25 -3.79 14.18
N VAL A 349 2.10 -4.38 13.84
CA VAL A 349 1.78 -4.82 12.47
C VAL A 349 0.31 -4.57 12.13
N SER A 350 0.04 -4.21 10.88
CA SER A 350 -1.32 -3.97 10.36
C SER A 350 -2.14 -5.26 10.35
N LEU A 351 -3.34 -5.20 10.93
CA LEU A 351 -4.30 -6.31 10.92
C LEU A 351 -5.51 -6.04 10.03
N GLY A 352 -5.84 -4.77 9.82
CA GLY A 352 -6.98 -4.38 9.01
C GLY A 352 -7.34 -2.91 9.16
N SER A 353 -8.46 -2.53 8.56
CA SER A 353 -8.99 -1.17 8.61
C SER A 353 -10.47 -1.14 9.01
N LEU A 354 -10.89 -0.01 9.58
CA LEU A 354 -12.26 0.31 9.92
C LEU A 354 -12.50 1.79 9.63
N ASP A 355 -13.49 2.11 8.79
CA ASP A 355 -13.89 3.48 8.43
C ASP A 355 -12.71 4.38 8.00
N GLY A 356 -11.76 3.81 7.25
CA GLY A 356 -10.55 4.52 6.77
C GLY A 356 -9.41 4.61 7.79
N ALA A 357 -9.62 4.19 9.05
CA ALA A 357 -8.56 4.08 10.04
C ALA A 357 -7.93 2.68 10.03
N ARG A 358 -6.60 2.60 9.99
CA ARG A 358 -5.85 1.36 10.02
C ARG A 358 -5.48 0.98 11.44
N LEU A 359 -5.80 -0.25 11.84
CA LEU A 359 -5.35 -0.81 13.11
C LEU A 359 -4.05 -1.59 12.92
N LEU A 360 -3.02 -1.18 13.65
CA LEU A 360 -1.83 -1.97 13.91
C LEU A 360 -1.94 -2.55 15.32
N LEU A 361 -1.70 -3.85 15.46
CA LEU A 361 -1.67 -4.51 16.75
C LEU A 361 -0.22 -4.79 17.15
N ASN A 362 0.13 -4.50 18.41
CA ASN A 362 1.42 -4.87 18.92
C ASN A 362 1.41 -6.32 19.38
N LEU A 363 1.89 -7.23 18.54
CA LEU A 363 1.93 -8.65 18.85
C LEU A 363 2.90 -8.99 19.99
N GLU A 364 3.86 -8.11 20.30
CA GLU A 364 4.79 -8.30 21.42
C GLU A 364 4.12 -8.05 22.78
N ALA A 365 3.04 -7.25 22.79
CA ALA A 365 2.32 -6.89 24.00
C ALA A 365 1.31 -7.95 24.43
N ALA A 366 1.06 -8.96 23.59
CA ALA A 366 0.16 -10.06 23.93
C ALA A 366 0.75 -10.89 25.09
N PRO A 367 0.03 -11.07 26.21
CA PRO A 367 0.52 -11.86 27.33
C PRO A 367 0.33 -13.34 27.01
N GLY A 368 1.16 -13.93 26.14
CA GLY A 368 1.10 -15.34 25.75
C GLY A 368 0.78 -15.54 24.26
N LEU A 369 0.01 -16.59 23.94
CA LEU A 369 -0.29 -16.96 22.56
C LEU A 369 -1.44 -16.12 21.99
N VAL A 370 -1.26 -15.63 20.77
CA VAL A 370 -2.33 -15.09 19.93
C VAL A 370 -2.82 -16.22 19.01
N SER A 371 -4.09 -16.59 19.12
CA SER A 371 -4.71 -17.60 18.24
C SER A 371 -5.46 -16.92 17.10
N LEU A 372 -5.31 -17.43 15.88
CA LEU A 372 -6.04 -17.01 14.69
C LEU A 372 -6.89 -18.16 14.16
N THR A 373 -8.21 -18.07 14.27
CA THR A 373 -9.17 -19.04 13.71
C THR A 373 -9.64 -18.61 12.32
N GLY A 374 -10.09 -19.56 11.50
CA GLY A 374 -10.58 -19.29 10.14
C GLY A 374 -10.31 -20.46 9.20
N THR A 375 -10.55 -20.28 7.91
CA THR A 375 -10.12 -21.29 6.92
C THR A 375 -8.60 -21.27 6.78
N HIS A 376 -7.99 -22.40 6.40
CA HIS A 376 -6.54 -22.48 6.22
C HIS A 376 -6.00 -21.46 5.19
N ALA A 377 -6.77 -21.19 4.13
CA ALA A 377 -6.40 -20.20 3.11
C ALA A 377 -6.36 -18.78 3.70
N ASP A 378 -7.38 -18.41 4.47
CA ASP A 378 -7.49 -17.08 5.08
C ASP A 378 -6.46 -16.88 6.19
N GLN A 379 -6.26 -17.89 7.04
CA GLN A 379 -5.22 -17.89 8.07
C GLN A 379 -3.83 -17.69 7.45
N SER A 380 -3.53 -18.44 6.39
CA SER A 380 -2.27 -18.30 5.66
C SER A 380 -2.12 -16.91 5.05
N ALA A 381 -3.19 -16.31 4.52
CA ALA A 381 -3.15 -14.97 3.94
C ALA A 381 -2.84 -13.89 5.00
N VAL A 382 -3.43 -13.98 6.20
CA VAL A 382 -3.11 -13.08 7.32
C VAL A 382 -1.67 -13.27 7.79
N LEU A 383 -1.25 -14.52 8.05
CA LEU A 383 0.10 -14.81 8.53
C LEU A 383 1.18 -14.35 7.54
N THR A 384 0.95 -14.53 6.24
CA THR A 384 1.87 -14.09 5.19
C THR A 384 1.92 -12.57 5.08
N SER A 385 0.79 -11.88 5.25
CA SER A 385 0.75 -10.41 5.30
C SER A 385 1.56 -9.87 6.49
N VAL A 386 1.32 -10.43 7.69
CA VAL A 386 2.05 -10.07 8.92
C VAL A 386 3.55 -10.32 8.76
N ALA A 387 3.94 -11.48 8.24
CA ALA A 387 5.34 -11.84 8.01
C ALA A 387 6.03 -10.87 7.05
N ALA A 388 5.40 -10.56 5.91
CA ALA A 388 5.97 -9.68 4.90
C ALA A 388 6.08 -8.23 5.39
N GLU A 389 5.12 -7.74 6.17
CA GLU A 389 5.16 -6.38 6.73
C GLU A 389 6.27 -6.27 7.79
N LEU A 390 6.36 -7.19 8.75
CA LEU A 390 7.41 -7.17 9.78
C LEU A 390 8.83 -7.37 9.21
N ALA A 391 8.95 -8.14 8.12
CA ALA A 391 10.21 -8.32 7.41
C ALA A 391 10.69 -7.05 6.71
N THR A 392 9.80 -6.13 6.36
CA THR A 392 10.12 -4.94 5.54
C THR A 392 9.98 -3.60 6.27
N SER A 393 9.31 -3.58 7.42
CA SER A 393 9.04 -2.36 8.21
C SER A 393 10.27 -1.83 8.94
N GLY A 394 10.45 -0.51 8.89
CA GLY A 394 11.57 0.18 9.55
C GLY A 394 11.48 0.21 11.08
N TRP A 395 10.26 0.23 11.64
CA TRP A 395 10.03 0.18 13.08
C TRP A 395 10.07 -1.24 13.64
N SER A 396 10.22 -2.28 12.82
CA SER A 396 10.38 -3.67 13.29
C SER A 396 11.85 -4.06 13.42
N ASP A 397 12.78 -3.10 13.41
CA ASP A 397 14.21 -3.39 13.41
C ASP A 397 14.64 -4.32 14.56
N ARG A 398 15.70 -5.10 14.31
CA ARG A 398 16.29 -6.07 15.26
C ARG A 398 15.38 -7.21 15.74
N MET A 399 14.08 -7.20 15.43
CA MET A 399 13.17 -8.29 15.76
C MET A 399 13.41 -9.50 14.87
N THR A 400 13.48 -10.68 15.48
CA THR A 400 13.51 -11.96 14.76
C THR A 400 12.08 -12.41 14.47
N VAL A 401 11.79 -12.83 13.24
CA VAL A 401 10.51 -13.40 12.84
C VAL A 401 10.73 -14.81 12.34
N THR A 402 10.14 -15.80 13.00
CA THR A 402 10.25 -17.21 12.62
C THR A 402 8.93 -17.68 12.01
N LEU A 403 8.99 -18.19 10.78
CA LEU A 403 7.85 -18.70 10.02
C LEU A 403 7.86 -20.23 10.06
N VAL A 404 6.72 -20.86 10.35
CA VAL A 404 6.63 -22.31 10.55
C VAL A 404 5.54 -22.91 9.68
N GLY A 405 5.94 -23.74 8.71
CA GLY A 405 5.05 -24.39 7.75
C GLY A 405 4.55 -23.49 6.61
N PHE A 406 5.09 -22.28 6.45
CA PHE A 406 4.73 -21.36 5.36
C PHE A 406 5.82 -20.31 5.09
N GLY A 407 5.71 -19.62 3.95
CA GLY A 407 6.42 -18.36 3.74
C GLY A 407 7.94 -18.47 3.56
N LYS A 408 8.49 -19.64 3.21
CA LYS A 408 9.93 -19.89 3.08
C LYS A 408 10.65 -18.83 2.24
N GLU A 409 10.03 -18.39 1.15
CA GLU A 409 10.60 -17.41 0.22
C GLU A 409 10.72 -16.00 0.82
N LEU A 410 9.95 -15.69 1.88
CA LEU A 410 10.05 -14.41 2.61
C LEU A 410 11.37 -14.25 3.36
N THR A 411 12.09 -15.35 3.61
CA THR A 411 13.46 -15.29 4.16
C THR A 411 14.40 -14.46 3.28
N THR A 412 14.09 -14.32 1.98
CA THR A 412 14.89 -13.50 1.06
C THR A 412 14.68 -11.99 1.22
N LEU A 413 13.64 -11.56 1.93
CA LEU A 413 13.39 -10.14 2.23
C LEU A 413 14.42 -9.61 3.25
N ASP A 414 14.69 -10.40 4.28
CA ASP A 414 15.71 -10.14 5.29
C ASP A 414 16.21 -11.46 5.91
N PRO A 415 17.27 -12.08 5.34
CA PRO A 415 17.80 -13.36 5.82
C PRO A 415 18.40 -13.30 7.23
N THR A 416 18.67 -12.10 7.76
CA THR A 416 19.26 -11.92 9.08
C THR A 416 18.22 -11.97 10.19
N ARG A 417 16.96 -11.62 9.87
CA ARG A 417 15.86 -11.50 10.82
C ARG A 417 14.75 -12.52 10.59
N VAL A 418 14.52 -12.95 9.35
CA VAL A 418 13.45 -13.88 9.00
C VAL A 418 14.00 -15.31 8.91
N ARG A 419 13.45 -16.20 9.73
CA ARG A 419 13.82 -17.63 9.79
C ARG A 419 12.63 -18.48 9.35
N HIS A 420 12.91 -19.67 8.85
CA HIS A 420 11.89 -20.61 8.40
C HIS A 420 12.15 -22.02 8.95
N PHE A 421 11.10 -22.70 9.39
CA PHE A 421 11.07 -24.13 9.70
C PHE A 421 9.93 -24.81 8.95
N ASP A 422 10.17 -26.01 8.44
CA ASP A 422 9.15 -26.76 7.69
C ASP A 422 8.05 -27.31 8.62
N ASP A 423 8.38 -27.66 9.88
CA ASP A 423 7.46 -28.27 10.84
C ASP A 423 7.65 -27.77 12.29
N VAL A 424 6.70 -28.15 13.14
CA VAL A 424 6.64 -27.76 14.57
C VAL A 424 7.71 -28.46 15.39
N GLU A 425 8.17 -29.65 15.01
CA GLU A 425 9.14 -30.42 15.78
C GLU A 425 10.51 -29.73 15.76
N ALA A 426 10.98 -29.34 14.57
CA ALA A 426 12.23 -28.59 14.42
C ALA A 426 12.20 -27.21 15.12
N LEU A 427 11.03 -26.56 15.12
CA LEU A 427 10.81 -25.34 15.88
C LEU A 427 10.96 -25.58 17.38
N MET A 428 10.29 -26.60 17.93
CA MET A 428 10.27 -26.89 19.36
C MET A 428 11.67 -27.09 19.92
N GLU A 429 12.51 -27.88 19.26
CA GLU A 429 13.91 -28.10 19.69
C GLU A 429 14.68 -26.78 19.79
N THR A 430 14.52 -25.90 18.80
CA THR A 430 15.18 -24.60 18.75
C THR A 430 14.65 -23.67 19.85
N MET A 431 13.33 -23.61 20.01
CA MET A 431 12.69 -22.71 20.97
C MET A 431 12.90 -23.14 22.42
N GLU A 432 12.99 -24.44 22.71
CA GLU A 432 13.38 -24.94 24.03
C GLU A 432 14.80 -24.50 24.41
N ALA A 433 15.75 -24.60 23.46
CA ALA A 433 17.12 -24.15 23.66
C ALA A 433 17.20 -22.63 23.87
N GLU A 434 16.51 -21.84 23.04
CA GLU A 434 16.47 -20.38 23.14
C GLU A 434 15.83 -19.92 24.46
N THR A 435 14.69 -20.52 24.83
CA THR A 435 13.99 -20.24 26.10
C THR A 435 14.90 -20.48 27.29
N ARG A 436 15.62 -21.62 27.29
CA ARG A 436 16.58 -21.97 28.36
C ARG A 436 17.75 -20.98 28.42
N GLN A 437 18.28 -20.58 27.26
CA GLN A 437 19.36 -19.60 27.16
C GLN A 437 18.93 -18.23 27.69
N ARG A 438 17.78 -17.71 27.24
CA ARG A 438 17.26 -16.40 27.68
C ARG A 438 16.97 -16.39 29.18
N ARG A 439 16.36 -17.45 29.71
CA ARG A 439 16.11 -17.62 31.15
C ARG A 439 17.42 -17.60 31.96
N GLY A 440 18.43 -18.33 31.49
CA GLY A 440 19.76 -18.34 32.11
C GLY A 440 20.43 -16.96 32.10
N ALA A 441 20.37 -16.25 30.97
CA ALA A 441 20.94 -14.91 30.84
C ALA A 441 20.24 -13.88 31.75
N LEU A 442 18.92 -13.90 31.83
CA LEU A 442 18.14 -13.05 32.73
C LEU A 442 18.46 -13.32 34.20
N ALA A 443 18.53 -14.60 34.58
CA ALA A 443 18.92 -14.99 35.94
C ALA A 443 20.33 -14.52 36.30
N MET A 444 21.30 -14.63 35.36
CA MET A 444 22.66 -14.11 35.56
C MET A 444 22.72 -12.59 35.65
N ALA A 445 21.84 -11.87 34.92
CA ALA A 445 21.75 -10.41 34.97
C ALA A 445 20.94 -9.90 36.18
N GLY A 446 20.28 -10.78 36.94
CA GLY A 446 19.43 -10.40 38.07
C GLY A 446 18.12 -9.72 37.64
N HIS A 447 17.63 -10.02 36.44
CA HIS A 447 16.38 -9.49 35.90
C HIS A 447 15.31 -10.57 35.79
N ASP A 448 14.07 -10.23 36.15
CA ASP A 448 12.93 -11.15 36.08
C ASP A 448 12.24 -11.17 34.71
N SER A 449 12.47 -10.16 33.86
CA SER A 449 11.95 -10.10 32.50
C SER A 449 12.80 -9.20 31.62
N VAL A 450 12.67 -9.36 30.30
CA VAL A 450 13.21 -8.42 29.32
C VAL A 450 12.39 -7.14 29.40
N GLN A 451 12.93 -6.08 30.00
CA GLN A 451 12.27 -4.77 30.07
C GLN A 451 12.84 -3.76 29.07
N GLN A 452 14.08 -3.95 28.60
CA GLN A 452 14.78 -3.17 27.57
C GLN A 452 15.97 -3.98 26.97
N PRO A 453 16.54 -3.59 25.81
CA PRO A 453 17.68 -4.26 25.17
C PRO A 453 18.82 -4.59 26.16
N PRO A 454 19.53 -5.72 25.96
CA PRO A 454 20.02 -6.15 24.64
C PRO A 454 19.21 -7.23 23.92
N TRP A 455 18.17 -7.82 24.52
CA TRP A 455 17.46 -8.94 23.90
C TRP A 455 16.50 -8.49 22.80
N ALA A 456 16.79 -8.92 21.58
CA ALA A 456 15.92 -8.75 20.42
C ALA A 456 14.58 -9.50 20.61
N PRO A 457 13.42 -8.81 20.43
CA PRO A 457 12.12 -9.47 20.39
C PRO A 457 12.10 -10.57 19.34
N HIS A 458 11.40 -11.66 19.64
CA HIS A 458 11.26 -12.80 18.72
C HIS A 458 9.78 -13.16 18.58
N LEU A 459 9.23 -13.01 17.38
CA LEU A 459 7.89 -13.47 17.05
C LEU A 459 7.94 -14.75 16.24
N VAL A 460 7.15 -15.73 16.66
CA VAL A 460 6.96 -16.98 15.95
C VAL A 460 5.56 -16.99 15.33
N LEU A 461 5.49 -17.15 14.02
CA LEU A 461 4.28 -17.28 13.23
C LEU A 461 4.10 -18.75 12.86
N LEU A 462 3.04 -19.37 13.37
CA LEU A 462 2.80 -20.81 13.25
C LEU A 462 1.58 -21.06 12.35
N ALA A 463 1.80 -21.56 11.13
CA ALA A 463 0.72 -22.03 10.26
C ALA A 463 0.51 -23.55 10.38
N ALA A 464 1.58 -24.30 10.65
CA ALA A 464 1.51 -25.75 10.87
C ALA A 464 0.69 -26.09 12.12
N GLN A 465 -0.25 -27.02 11.99
CA GLN A 465 -1.07 -27.48 13.11
C GLN A 465 -0.26 -28.46 13.98
N PRO A 466 -0.04 -28.17 15.27
CA PRO A 466 0.65 -29.09 16.17
C PRO A 466 -0.25 -30.29 16.52
N THR A 467 0.37 -31.45 16.77
CA THR A 467 -0.34 -32.59 17.38
C THR A 467 -0.76 -32.27 18.83
N GLU A 468 -1.68 -33.04 19.42
CA GLU A 468 -2.11 -32.81 20.82
C GLU A 468 -0.93 -32.82 21.80
N GLU A 469 0.03 -33.74 21.63
CA GLU A 469 1.23 -33.81 22.46
C GLU A 469 2.13 -32.57 22.26
N GLN A 470 2.30 -32.14 21.01
CA GLN A 470 3.06 -30.93 20.69
C GLN A 470 2.37 -29.68 21.25
N ALA A 471 1.05 -29.59 21.17
CA ALA A 471 0.27 -28.47 21.70
C ALA A 471 0.42 -28.33 23.23
N ALA A 472 0.47 -29.44 23.96
CA ALA A 472 0.72 -29.44 25.40
C ALA A 472 2.13 -28.91 25.74
N LYS A 473 3.17 -29.42 25.06
CA LYS A 473 4.56 -28.94 25.25
C LYS A 473 4.73 -27.47 24.83
N PHE A 474 4.09 -27.09 23.74
CA PHE A 474 4.11 -25.72 23.24
C PHE A 474 3.46 -24.75 24.23
N ALA A 475 2.36 -25.16 24.90
CA ALA A 475 1.74 -24.35 25.96
C ALA A 475 2.70 -24.10 27.14
N GLU A 476 3.59 -25.03 27.48
CA GLU A 476 4.64 -24.82 28.50
C GLU A 476 5.66 -23.76 28.06
N LEU A 477 6.05 -23.74 26.78
CA LEU A 477 6.91 -22.69 26.23
C LEU A 477 6.23 -21.31 26.24
N VAL A 478 4.95 -21.27 25.86
CA VAL A 478 4.15 -20.04 25.82
C VAL A 478 3.98 -19.42 27.21
N ALA A 479 3.87 -20.23 28.27
CA ALA A 479 3.58 -19.74 29.62
C ALA A 479 4.59 -18.69 30.14
N ASP A 480 5.88 -18.80 29.77
CA ASP A 480 6.95 -17.87 30.16
C ASP A 480 7.37 -16.91 29.04
N SER A 481 6.79 -17.04 27.84
CA SER A 481 7.25 -16.38 26.61
C SER A 481 7.33 -14.86 26.70
N GLY A 482 6.29 -14.21 27.23
CA GLY A 482 6.24 -12.75 27.38
C GLY A 482 7.35 -12.18 28.26
N ARG A 483 7.78 -12.90 29.31
CA ARG A 483 8.91 -12.47 30.17
C ARG A 483 10.25 -12.54 29.43
N LEU A 484 10.36 -13.43 28.45
CA LEU A 484 11.56 -13.68 27.67
C LEU A 484 11.63 -12.85 26.38
N GLY A 485 10.62 -12.01 26.11
CA GLY A 485 10.52 -11.25 24.86
C GLY A 485 10.30 -12.17 23.64
N ILE A 486 9.55 -13.26 23.84
CA ILE A 486 9.12 -14.18 22.79
C ILE A 486 7.59 -14.10 22.68
N SER A 487 7.08 -13.99 21.47
CA SER A 487 5.64 -13.91 21.20
C SER A 487 5.25 -14.92 20.13
N TYR A 488 4.00 -15.37 20.18
CA TYR A 488 3.49 -16.41 19.28
C TYR A 488 2.17 -15.97 18.67
N LEU A 489 2.05 -16.11 17.35
CA LEU A 489 0.79 -16.02 16.60
C LEU A 489 0.59 -17.34 15.85
N ALA A 490 -0.42 -18.11 16.23
CA ALA A 490 -0.68 -19.42 15.65
C ALA A 490 -2.05 -19.47 14.95
N ALA A 491 -2.07 -20.02 13.74
CA ALA A 491 -3.28 -20.49 13.11
C ALA A 491 -3.81 -21.70 13.90
N THR A 492 -5.06 -21.67 14.34
CA THR A 492 -5.65 -22.74 15.13
C THR A 492 -7.01 -23.13 14.61
N GLU A 493 -7.44 -24.36 14.91
CA GLU A 493 -8.84 -24.75 14.82
C GLU A 493 -9.69 -23.99 15.86
N GLU A 494 -11.02 -24.16 15.78
CA GLU A 494 -12.00 -23.41 16.58
C GLU A 494 -11.83 -23.62 18.11
N ASN A 495 -11.38 -24.81 18.52
CA ASN A 495 -11.09 -25.11 19.93
C ASN A 495 -9.76 -24.50 20.43
N GLY A 496 -8.96 -23.93 19.53
CA GLY A 496 -7.73 -23.21 19.83
C GLY A 496 -6.59 -24.08 20.35
N LEU A 497 -5.45 -23.45 20.64
CA LEU A 497 -4.36 -24.04 21.41
C LEU A 497 -4.46 -23.61 22.88
N PRO A 498 -4.02 -24.45 23.84
CA PRO A 498 -3.98 -24.07 25.24
C PRO A 498 -3.08 -22.84 25.44
N GLY A 499 -3.49 -21.92 26.33
CA GLY A 499 -2.70 -20.71 26.62
C GLY A 499 -2.91 -19.55 25.64
N ALA A 500 -3.90 -19.62 24.75
CA ALA A 500 -4.29 -18.49 23.91
C ALA A 500 -4.95 -17.37 24.74
N THR A 501 -4.28 -16.23 24.83
CA THR A 501 -4.71 -15.08 25.62
C THR A 501 -5.45 -14.08 24.77
N TRP A 502 -5.02 -13.92 23.52
CA TRP A 502 -5.72 -13.13 22.51
C TRP A 502 -6.27 -14.05 21.44
N LYS A 503 -7.55 -13.85 21.09
CA LYS A 503 -8.23 -14.61 20.06
C LYS A 503 -8.59 -13.68 18.92
N LEU A 504 -8.15 -14.02 17.72
CA LEU A 504 -8.50 -13.39 16.46
C LEU A 504 -9.22 -14.42 15.59
N GLY A 505 -10.14 -13.98 14.76
CA GLY A 505 -10.81 -14.82 13.77
C GLY A 505 -10.84 -14.13 12.42
N ILE A 506 -10.57 -14.86 11.34
CA ILE A 506 -10.75 -14.37 9.97
C ILE A 506 -11.95 -15.08 9.36
N THR A 507 -12.92 -14.30 8.88
CA THR A 507 -14.11 -14.84 8.21
C THR A 507 -13.85 -15.03 6.71
N PRO A 508 -14.61 -15.91 6.03
CA PRO A 508 -14.49 -16.12 4.58
C PRO A 508 -14.75 -14.87 3.74
N GLU A 509 -15.45 -13.87 4.30
CA GLU A 509 -15.71 -12.58 3.67
C GLU A 509 -14.52 -11.60 3.78
N GLY A 510 -13.40 -12.03 4.37
CA GLY A 510 -12.21 -11.20 4.56
C GLY A 510 -12.34 -10.21 5.72
N ARG A 511 -13.17 -10.53 6.74
CA ARG A 511 -13.34 -9.71 7.94
C ARG A 511 -12.53 -10.28 9.09
N LEU A 512 -11.71 -9.44 9.74
CA LEU A 512 -10.96 -9.83 10.93
C LEU A 512 -11.76 -9.47 12.19
N LEU A 513 -12.14 -10.49 12.95
CA LEU A 513 -12.74 -10.38 14.27
C LEU A 513 -11.63 -10.26 15.32
N ALA A 514 -11.68 -9.21 16.13
CA ALA A 514 -10.84 -9.04 17.31
C ALA A 514 -11.72 -8.84 18.56
N PRO A 515 -12.32 -9.93 19.11
CA PRO A 515 -13.27 -9.86 20.22
C PRO A 515 -12.77 -9.14 21.48
N LEU A 516 -11.48 -9.25 21.80
CA LEU A 516 -10.89 -8.56 22.96
C LEU A 516 -11.01 -7.04 22.84
N LEU A 517 -10.94 -6.53 21.61
CA LEU A 517 -11.07 -5.11 21.31
C LEU A 517 -12.52 -4.72 20.98
N GLY A 518 -13.42 -5.69 20.83
CA GLY A 518 -14.79 -5.46 20.36
C GLY A 518 -14.85 -4.96 18.92
N LEU A 519 -13.87 -5.34 18.08
CA LEU A 519 -13.71 -4.83 16.73
C LEU A 519 -13.95 -5.89 15.66
N GLU A 520 -14.50 -5.43 14.54
CA GLU A 520 -14.57 -6.15 13.28
C GLU A 520 -13.98 -5.27 12.18
N LEU A 521 -12.91 -5.74 11.54
CA LEU A 521 -12.11 -4.97 10.60
C LEU A 521 -12.21 -5.57 9.19
N GLN A 522 -12.01 -4.73 8.17
CA GLN A 522 -11.61 -5.25 6.87
C GLN A 522 -10.18 -5.78 7.00
N ALA A 523 -10.00 -7.09 6.84
CA ALA A 523 -8.71 -7.72 7.13
C ALA A 523 -7.65 -7.30 6.11
N GLN A 524 -6.43 -7.07 6.58
CA GLN A 524 -5.27 -7.03 5.70
C GLN A 524 -4.83 -8.45 5.39
N LEU A 525 -4.79 -8.79 4.10
CA LEU A 525 -4.49 -10.14 3.63
C LEU A 525 -3.39 -10.09 2.57
N LEU A 526 -2.58 -11.15 2.49
CA LEU A 526 -1.72 -11.41 1.34
C LEU A 526 -2.05 -12.82 0.81
N PRO A 527 -3.11 -12.95 -0.01
CA PRO A 527 -3.55 -14.26 -0.50
C PRO A 527 -2.48 -14.93 -1.37
N ARG A 528 -2.61 -16.25 -1.55
CA ARG A 528 -1.57 -17.07 -2.18
C ARG A 528 -1.14 -16.58 -3.57
N ALA A 529 -2.08 -16.14 -4.40
CA ALA A 529 -1.77 -15.63 -5.73
C ALA A 529 -0.90 -14.36 -5.70
N GLN A 530 -1.21 -13.41 -4.80
CA GLN A 530 -0.42 -12.19 -4.62
C GLN A 530 0.93 -12.50 -3.96
N TYR A 531 0.97 -13.43 -3.01
CA TYR A 531 2.21 -13.93 -2.42
C TYR A 531 3.16 -14.49 -3.49
N ASP A 532 2.68 -15.41 -4.32
CA ASP A 532 3.49 -16.04 -5.38
C ASP A 532 3.99 -14.98 -6.39
N ALA A 533 3.15 -13.98 -6.71
CA ALA A 533 3.54 -12.87 -7.59
C ALA A 533 4.59 -11.94 -6.96
N VAL A 534 4.50 -11.66 -5.65
CA VAL A 534 5.54 -10.93 -4.90
C VAL A 534 6.85 -11.72 -4.93
N VAL A 535 6.81 -13.03 -4.66
CA VAL A 535 8.00 -13.89 -4.74
C VAL A 535 8.62 -13.84 -6.14
N GLN A 536 7.80 -13.91 -7.20
CA GLN A 536 8.26 -13.79 -8.58
C GLN A 536 8.93 -12.43 -8.86
N LEU A 537 8.39 -11.32 -8.33
CA LEU A 537 8.99 -9.99 -8.44
C LEU A 537 10.40 -9.94 -7.82
N PHE A 538 10.56 -10.53 -6.64
CA PHE A 538 11.85 -10.57 -5.94
C PHE A 538 12.85 -11.50 -6.61
N ALA A 539 12.41 -12.64 -7.15
CA ALA A 539 13.25 -13.54 -7.94
C ALA A 539 13.75 -12.85 -9.23
N GLY A 540 12.91 -12.04 -9.88
CA GLY A 540 13.28 -11.26 -11.07
C GLY A 540 14.16 -10.04 -10.79
N ALA A 541 14.38 -9.67 -9.52
CA ALA A 541 15.17 -8.50 -9.13
C ALA A 541 16.69 -8.72 -9.25
N THR A 542 17.14 -9.97 -9.34
CA THR A 542 18.55 -10.34 -9.57
C THR A 542 18.77 -10.70 -11.04
N PRO A 543 19.83 -10.19 -11.69
CA PRO A 543 20.29 -10.71 -12.98
C PRO A 543 20.50 -12.22 -12.89
N ASP A 544 20.11 -12.97 -13.92
CA ASP A 544 20.35 -14.42 -13.98
C ASP A 544 21.85 -14.63 -14.27
N ASP A 545 22.62 -15.11 -13.30
CA ASP A 545 24.06 -15.42 -13.51
C ASP A 545 24.26 -16.73 -14.32
N ASP A 546 23.24 -17.61 -14.36
CA ASP A 546 23.34 -18.99 -14.88
C ASP A 546 22.88 -19.17 -16.33
N ARG A 547 22.36 -18.12 -16.99
CA ARG A 547 22.03 -18.17 -18.43
C ARG A 547 23.10 -17.44 -19.22
N ASP A 548 23.76 -18.17 -20.12
CA ASP A 548 24.74 -17.64 -21.08
C ASP A 548 24.28 -16.28 -21.61
N SER A 549 25.12 -15.29 -21.35
CA SER A 549 24.91 -13.86 -21.55
C SER A 549 24.83 -13.50 -23.04
N ASP A 550 23.72 -13.80 -23.69
CA ASP A 550 23.32 -13.04 -24.88
C ASP A 550 22.84 -11.67 -24.39
N PRO A 551 23.46 -10.55 -24.82
CA PRO A 551 23.04 -9.24 -24.39
C PRO A 551 21.57 -9.03 -24.79
N SER A 552 20.67 -8.89 -23.82
CA SER A 552 19.29 -8.59 -24.13
C SER A 552 19.24 -7.30 -24.93
N THR A 553 18.71 -7.40 -26.15
CA THR A 553 18.35 -6.25 -26.97
C THR A 553 17.40 -5.37 -26.15
N PRO A 554 17.63 -4.04 -26.08
CA PRO A 554 16.70 -3.14 -25.45
C PRO A 554 15.29 -3.36 -25.99
N GLN A 555 14.30 -3.43 -25.10
CA GLN A 555 12.91 -3.70 -25.49
C GLN A 555 12.35 -2.67 -26.47
N PHE A 556 12.86 -1.44 -26.38
CA PHE A 556 12.55 -0.37 -27.30
C PHE A 556 13.86 0.14 -27.91
N MET A 557 13.96 0.06 -29.22
CA MET A 557 15.06 0.60 -30.00
C MET A 557 14.57 1.79 -30.82
N VAL A 558 15.34 2.86 -30.81
CA VAL A 558 15.08 4.04 -31.64
C VAL A 558 15.75 3.84 -33.01
N ASP A 559 15.08 4.26 -34.08
CA ASP A 559 15.75 4.38 -35.37
C ASP A 559 16.74 5.56 -35.31
N ILE A 560 18.03 5.26 -35.10
CA ILE A 560 19.12 6.25 -35.02
C ILE A 560 19.69 6.63 -36.40
N THR A 561 19.05 6.21 -37.49
CA THR A 561 19.45 6.64 -38.84
C THR A 561 19.00 8.09 -39.10
N PRO A 562 19.61 8.79 -40.08
CA PRO A 562 19.18 10.15 -40.43
C PRO A 562 17.69 10.26 -40.83
N SER A 563 17.07 9.16 -41.26
CA SER A 563 15.65 9.05 -41.59
C SER A 563 14.73 8.86 -40.37
N GLY A 564 15.26 8.34 -39.26
CA GLY A 564 14.50 7.99 -38.05
C GLY A 564 14.22 9.17 -37.11
N ARG A 565 13.76 10.31 -37.64
CA ARG A 565 13.43 11.46 -36.78
C ARG A 565 12.15 11.18 -35.99
N PRO A 566 12.17 11.22 -34.65
CA PRO A 566 10.97 11.05 -33.86
C PRO A 566 10.01 12.22 -34.11
N ALA A 567 8.70 11.94 -34.03
CA ALA A 567 7.69 12.98 -34.13
C ALA A 567 7.68 13.86 -32.87
N VAL A 568 7.95 13.25 -31.71
CA VAL A 568 8.07 13.94 -30.42
C VAL A 568 9.35 13.48 -29.74
N TYR A 569 10.16 14.41 -29.29
CA TYR A 569 11.40 14.12 -28.57
C TYR A 569 11.46 14.88 -27.24
N ALA A 570 11.61 14.13 -26.15
CA ALA A 570 11.72 14.65 -24.78
C ALA A 570 13.11 14.41 -24.21
N ARG A 571 13.76 15.46 -23.70
CA ARG A 571 15.02 15.36 -22.96
C ARG A 571 14.71 15.14 -21.49
N LEU A 572 15.08 14.00 -20.93
CA LEU A 572 14.88 13.63 -19.52
C LEU A 572 16.19 13.64 -18.74
N VAL A 573 17.33 13.44 -19.39
CA VAL A 573 18.67 13.48 -18.79
C VAL A 573 19.11 14.95 -18.70
N GLY A 574 19.20 15.47 -17.48
CA GLY A 574 19.39 16.90 -17.23
C GLY A 574 18.07 17.67 -17.18
N THR A 575 18.02 18.84 -17.82
CA THR A 575 16.84 19.72 -17.80
C THR A 575 15.78 19.25 -18.79
N TYR A 576 14.53 19.13 -18.31
CA TYR A 576 13.38 18.73 -19.13
C TYR A 576 13.16 19.70 -20.29
N GLU A 577 13.19 19.17 -21.52
CA GLU A 577 12.84 19.90 -22.75
C GLU A 577 12.01 18.99 -23.65
N ILE A 578 11.10 19.57 -24.43
CA ILE A 578 10.28 18.84 -25.38
C ILE A 578 10.32 19.52 -26.74
N THR A 579 10.39 18.71 -27.79
CA THR A 579 10.39 19.15 -29.20
C THR A 579 9.40 18.30 -29.99
N GLY A 580 8.82 18.88 -31.03
CA GLY A 580 7.81 18.20 -31.87
C GLY A 580 6.37 18.32 -31.37
N LEU A 581 6.15 19.05 -30.27
CA LEU A 581 4.82 19.43 -29.77
C LEU A 581 4.78 20.93 -29.46
N ASP A 582 3.60 21.52 -29.59
CA ASP A 582 3.33 22.86 -29.08
C ASP A 582 3.35 22.85 -27.54
N ALA A 583 3.75 23.98 -26.95
CA ALA A 583 3.75 24.13 -25.51
C ALA A 583 2.32 23.94 -24.96
N PRO A 584 2.12 23.07 -23.94
CA PRO A 584 0.82 22.94 -23.31
C PRO A 584 0.42 24.24 -22.62
N ASP A 585 -0.86 24.36 -22.27
CA ASP A 585 -1.32 25.48 -21.47
C ASP A 585 -0.55 25.57 -20.13
N ALA A 586 -0.31 26.80 -19.65
CA ALA A 586 0.58 27.03 -18.52
C ALA A 586 0.06 26.43 -17.19
N GLU A 587 -1.25 26.24 -17.07
CA GLU A 587 -1.90 25.69 -15.86
C GLU A 587 -1.66 24.17 -15.76
N HIS A 588 -1.84 23.43 -16.85
CA HIS A 588 -1.75 21.96 -16.86
C HIS A 588 -0.39 21.44 -17.33
N GLY A 589 0.45 22.29 -17.94
CA GLY A 589 1.74 21.92 -18.51
C GLY A 589 2.66 21.11 -17.57
N PRO A 590 2.88 21.53 -16.32
CA PRO A 590 3.70 20.75 -15.37
C PRO A 590 3.19 19.32 -15.16
N LEU A 591 1.87 19.13 -15.10
CA LEU A 591 1.24 17.83 -14.88
C LEU A 591 1.34 16.93 -16.13
N LEU A 592 1.17 17.51 -17.32
CA LEU A 592 1.34 16.80 -18.59
C LEU A 592 2.79 16.37 -18.83
N HIS A 593 3.76 17.23 -18.52
CA HIS A 593 5.18 16.91 -18.61
C HIS A 593 5.58 15.75 -17.69
N GLU A 594 5.05 15.74 -16.45
CA GLU A 594 5.30 14.64 -15.52
C GLU A 594 4.65 13.33 -15.97
N ALA A 595 3.40 13.38 -16.43
CA ALA A 595 2.71 12.22 -16.98
C ALA A 595 3.47 11.61 -18.18
N LEU A 596 3.94 12.46 -19.10
CA LEU A 596 4.74 12.01 -20.24
C LEU A 596 6.10 11.44 -19.81
N ALA A 597 6.77 12.04 -18.83
CA ALA A 597 8.03 11.52 -18.30
C ALA A 597 7.84 10.12 -17.70
N MET A 598 6.76 9.88 -16.96
CA MET A 598 6.43 8.53 -16.45
C MET A 598 6.23 7.55 -17.60
N LEU A 599 5.39 7.88 -18.59
CA LEU A 599 5.14 6.99 -19.73
C LEU A 599 6.41 6.68 -20.54
N LEU A 600 7.33 7.65 -20.68
CA LEU A 600 8.62 7.45 -21.36
C LEU A 600 9.55 6.52 -20.59
N LEU A 601 9.54 6.56 -19.24
CA LEU A 601 10.32 5.65 -18.42
C LEU A 601 9.71 4.22 -18.38
N HIS A 602 8.41 4.11 -18.65
CA HIS A 602 7.64 2.85 -18.66
C HIS A 602 7.10 2.50 -20.05
N ARG A 603 8.01 2.17 -20.98
CA ARG A 603 7.71 1.75 -22.36
C ARG A 603 6.76 0.54 -22.49
N GLU A 604 6.66 -0.26 -21.45
CA GLU A 604 5.74 -1.39 -21.31
C GLU A 604 4.28 -0.97 -21.08
N GLY A 605 4.04 0.31 -20.83
CA GLY A 605 2.74 0.89 -20.55
C GLY A 605 2.45 1.03 -19.05
N VAL A 606 1.70 2.08 -18.73
CA VAL A 606 1.38 2.45 -17.34
C VAL A 606 -0.11 2.25 -17.10
N HIS A 607 -0.45 1.54 -16.02
CA HIS A 607 -1.86 1.42 -15.62
C HIS A 607 -2.39 2.80 -15.18
N PRO A 608 -3.60 3.24 -15.58
CA PRO A 608 -4.13 4.57 -15.24
C PRO A 608 -4.12 4.89 -13.74
N ARG A 609 -4.37 3.89 -12.88
CA ARG A 609 -4.26 4.05 -11.40
C ARG A 609 -2.83 4.33 -10.94
N VAL A 610 -1.80 3.73 -11.56
CA VAL A 610 -0.39 4.00 -11.25
C VAL A 610 -0.01 5.43 -11.66
N LEU A 611 -0.46 5.85 -12.86
CA LEU A 611 -0.29 7.23 -13.31
C LEU A 611 -0.93 8.21 -12.30
N ALA A 612 -2.16 7.93 -11.87
CA ALA A 612 -2.86 8.74 -10.88
C ALA A 612 -2.11 8.79 -9.53
N ALA A 613 -1.71 7.65 -8.99
CA ALA A 613 -1.01 7.56 -7.70
C ALA A 613 0.33 8.31 -7.70
N GLY A 614 1.08 8.25 -8.81
CA GLY A 614 2.34 8.98 -8.94
C GLY A 614 2.15 10.49 -9.04
N LEU A 615 1.13 10.95 -9.77
CA LEU A 615 0.87 12.38 -10.00
C LEU A 615 0.14 13.06 -8.83
N TRP A 616 -0.69 12.31 -8.11
CA TRP A 616 -1.44 12.75 -6.94
C TRP A 616 -1.26 11.75 -5.78
N PRO A 617 -0.15 11.87 -5.02
CA PRO A 617 0.12 10.95 -3.91
C PRO A 617 -0.95 10.94 -2.79
N ARG A 618 -1.79 11.98 -2.73
CA ARG A 618 -2.93 12.07 -1.79
C ARG A 618 -4.25 11.55 -2.38
N GLY A 619 -4.19 10.88 -3.52
CA GLY A 619 -5.35 10.41 -4.25
C GLY A 619 -5.98 11.49 -5.13
N VAL A 620 -6.82 11.02 -6.05
CA VAL A 620 -7.57 11.82 -7.03
C VAL A 620 -8.81 11.01 -7.44
N THR A 621 -9.88 11.67 -7.86
CA THR A 621 -11.06 10.96 -8.38
C THR A 621 -10.81 10.39 -9.78
N GLU A 622 -11.63 9.42 -10.19
CA GLU A 622 -11.52 8.81 -11.52
C GLU A 622 -11.78 9.81 -12.64
N GLU A 623 -12.72 10.75 -12.46
CA GLU A 623 -13.05 11.76 -13.46
C GLU A 623 -11.88 12.70 -13.71
N VAL A 624 -11.16 13.11 -12.66
CA VAL A 624 -10.00 14.00 -12.79
C VAL A 624 -8.81 13.26 -13.44
N ARG A 625 -8.61 11.99 -13.09
CA ARG A 625 -7.64 11.12 -13.77
C ARG A 625 -7.95 11.01 -15.25
N ASP A 626 -9.20 10.68 -15.59
CA ASP A 626 -9.62 10.42 -16.97
C ASP A 626 -9.58 11.73 -17.80
N ALA A 627 -9.93 12.86 -17.19
CA ALA A 627 -9.77 14.17 -17.80
C ALA A 627 -8.30 14.51 -18.10
N LEU A 628 -7.35 14.13 -17.23
CA LEU A 628 -5.93 14.28 -17.52
C LEU A 628 -5.52 13.38 -18.69
N VAL A 629 -5.97 12.12 -18.72
CA VAL A 629 -5.64 11.18 -19.81
C VAL A 629 -6.15 11.70 -21.15
N GLU A 630 -7.38 12.21 -21.22
CA GLU A 630 -7.93 12.83 -22.43
C GLU A 630 -7.16 14.09 -22.85
N ARG A 631 -6.73 14.91 -21.89
CA ARG A 631 -5.89 16.07 -22.16
C ARG A 631 -4.52 15.66 -22.69
N LEU A 632 -3.94 14.59 -22.16
CA LEU A 632 -2.68 14.03 -22.63
C LEU A 632 -2.81 13.45 -24.04
N ARG A 633 -3.90 12.75 -24.36
CA ARG A 633 -4.22 12.28 -25.73
C ARG A 633 -4.32 13.44 -26.71
N THR A 634 -5.04 14.50 -26.31
CA THR A 634 -5.22 15.70 -27.14
C THR A 634 -3.90 16.42 -27.39
N TRP A 635 -3.09 16.60 -26.35
CA TRP A 635 -1.81 17.30 -26.45
C TRP A 635 -0.77 16.54 -27.26
N LEU A 636 -0.68 15.21 -27.09
CA LEU A 636 0.23 14.37 -27.88
C LEU A 636 -0.23 14.23 -29.34
N GLY A 637 -1.55 14.20 -29.56
CA GLY A 637 -2.15 14.08 -30.88
C GLY A 637 -1.89 12.74 -31.56
N SER A 638 -1.91 12.75 -32.89
CA SER A 638 -1.68 11.58 -33.74
C SER A 638 -0.48 11.78 -34.66
N ASP A 639 0.10 10.68 -35.10
CA ASP A 639 1.09 10.67 -36.17
C ASP A 639 0.48 11.02 -37.53
N PRO A 640 1.30 11.35 -38.55
CA PRO A 640 0.80 11.74 -39.88
C PRO A 640 -0.06 10.68 -40.58
N ASP A 641 0.06 9.41 -40.17
CA ASP A 641 -0.75 8.28 -40.64
C ASP A 641 -2.10 8.15 -39.91
N GLY A 642 -2.36 9.00 -38.91
CA GLY A 642 -3.57 9.01 -38.09
C GLY A 642 -3.47 8.18 -36.80
N THR A 643 -2.36 7.45 -36.59
CA THR A 643 -2.17 6.62 -35.39
C THR A 643 -2.06 7.50 -34.14
N PRO A 644 -2.87 7.29 -33.09
CA PRO A 644 -2.76 8.09 -31.86
C PRO A 644 -1.42 7.84 -31.17
N ARG A 645 -0.75 8.92 -30.74
CA ARG A 645 0.55 8.81 -30.06
C ARG A 645 0.46 8.29 -28.62
N LEU A 646 -0.75 8.31 -28.04
CA LEU A 646 -1.08 7.69 -26.77
C LEU A 646 -2.25 6.74 -26.95
N GLY A 647 -1.97 5.44 -26.86
CA GLY A 647 -2.96 4.37 -26.96
C GLY A 647 -3.27 3.72 -25.61
N THR A 648 -4.20 2.77 -25.65
CA THR A 648 -4.46 1.84 -24.56
C THR A 648 -4.29 0.43 -25.10
N ASP A 649 -3.50 -0.40 -24.43
CA ASP A 649 -3.31 -1.80 -24.84
C ASP A 649 -4.49 -2.69 -24.41
N THR A 650 -4.42 -3.98 -24.73
CA THR A 650 -5.46 -4.96 -24.38
C THR A 650 -5.61 -5.20 -22.88
N THR A 651 -4.63 -4.78 -22.08
CA THR A 651 -4.65 -4.89 -20.60
C THR A 651 -5.13 -3.60 -19.92
N GLY A 652 -5.49 -2.57 -20.69
CA GLY A 652 -5.92 -1.28 -20.17
C GLY A 652 -4.78 -0.32 -19.84
N ARG A 653 -3.53 -0.65 -20.18
CA ARG A 653 -2.36 0.21 -19.92
C ARG A 653 -2.21 1.29 -20.98
N LEU A 654 -1.84 2.48 -20.54
CA LEU A 654 -1.50 3.61 -21.41
C LEU A 654 -0.13 3.36 -22.04
N THR A 655 -0.07 3.38 -23.38
CA THR A 655 1.16 3.08 -24.14
C THR A 655 1.46 4.22 -25.12
N LEU A 656 2.75 4.53 -25.28
CA LEU A 656 3.21 5.54 -26.23
C LEU A 656 3.53 4.91 -27.58
N ALA A 657 3.22 5.63 -28.66
CA ALA A 657 3.65 5.25 -30.00
C ALA A 657 5.19 5.31 -30.13
N PRO A 658 5.81 4.49 -31.01
CA PRO A 658 7.25 4.52 -31.25
C PRO A 658 7.82 5.86 -31.71
N SER A 659 6.96 6.73 -32.24
CA SER A 659 7.29 8.09 -32.70
C SER A 659 7.56 9.07 -31.55
N VAL A 660 7.18 8.73 -30.31
CA VAL A 660 7.42 9.52 -29.10
C VAL A 660 8.64 8.95 -28.37
N VAL A 661 9.75 9.69 -28.36
CA VAL A 661 11.08 9.22 -27.95
C VAL A 661 11.67 10.10 -26.84
N SER A 662 12.47 9.51 -25.94
CA SER A 662 13.32 10.27 -25.02
C SER A 662 14.80 10.15 -25.37
N ASP A 663 15.59 11.12 -24.91
CA ASP A 663 17.06 11.04 -24.90
C ASP A 663 17.59 9.78 -24.21
N LEU A 664 16.93 9.28 -23.16
CA LEU A 664 17.29 8.04 -22.49
C LEU A 664 17.09 6.80 -23.37
N ASP A 665 16.05 6.77 -24.21
CA ASP A 665 15.84 5.70 -25.19
C ASP A 665 16.93 5.72 -26.26
N VAL A 666 17.31 6.92 -26.72
CA VAL A 666 18.41 7.10 -27.68
C VAL A 666 19.73 6.65 -27.07
N LEU A 667 20.03 7.06 -25.83
CA LEU A 667 21.25 6.68 -25.12
C LEU A 667 21.36 5.16 -24.96
N ARG A 668 20.27 4.48 -24.55
CA ARG A 668 20.22 3.01 -24.47
C ARG A 668 20.46 2.35 -25.82
N THR A 669 19.82 2.85 -26.88
CA THR A 669 19.96 2.33 -28.24
C THR A 669 21.40 2.49 -28.74
N LEU A 670 22.00 3.66 -28.58
CA LEU A 670 23.37 3.94 -29.00
C LEU A 670 24.38 3.06 -28.26
N HIS A 671 24.22 2.89 -26.95
CA HIS A 671 25.08 2.01 -26.16
C HIS A 671 24.97 0.54 -26.61
N TYR A 672 23.74 0.06 -26.87
CA TYR A 672 23.52 -1.28 -27.40
C TYR A 672 24.17 -1.47 -28.78
N GLU A 673 23.91 -0.56 -29.73
CA GLU A 673 24.48 -0.61 -31.07
C GLU A 673 26.01 -0.58 -31.07
N ALA A 674 26.62 0.21 -30.17
CA ALA A 674 28.07 0.29 -30.04
C ALA A 674 28.70 -1.00 -29.47
N THR A 675 28.01 -1.68 -28.56
CA THR A 675 28.58 -2.80 -27.78
C THR A 675 28.20 -4.18 -28.30
N ALA A 676 26.99 -4.34 -28.83
CA ALA A 676 26.44 -5.61 -29.29
C ALA A 676 25.84 -5.56 -30.72
N GLY A 677 25.44 -4.38 -31.20
CA GLY A 677 24.87 -4.21 -32.53
C GLY A 677 25.90 -3.93 -33.62
N SER A 678 25.53 -3.08 -34.57
CA SER A 678 26.32 -2.77 -35.78
C SER A 678 27.71 -2.20 -35.51
N GLY A 679 27.90 -1.53 -34.37
CA GLY A 679 29.19 -0.98 -33.93
C GLY A 679 30.13 -2.03 -33.32
N ALA A 680 29.63 -3.17 -32.86
CA ALA A 680 30.44 -4.15 -32.13
C ALA A 680 31.66 -4.65 -32.93
N SER A 681 31.52 -4.80 -34.24
CA SER A 681 32.56 -5.25 -35.17
C SER A 681 33.23 -4.11 -35.96
N ASN A 682 32.84 -2.85 -35.74
CA ASN A 682 33.33 -1.69 -36.49
C ASN A 682 33.79 -0.57 -35.54
N ALA A 683 35.10 -0.49 -35.32
CA ALA A 683 35.74 0.44 -34.39
C ALA A 683 35.35 1.92 -34.62
N ARG A 684 35.29 2.38 -35.89
CA ARG A 684 34.93 3.78 -36.19
C ARG A 684 33.47 4.08 -35.89
N LEU A 685 32.59 3.13 -36.21
CA LEU A 685 31.17 3.26 -35.92
C LEU A 685 30.92 3.21 -34.41
N ARG A 686 31.59 2.29 -33.70
CA ARG A 686 31.57 2.20 -32.24
C ARG A 686 31.96 3.51 -31.57
N GLU A 687 33.08 4.10 -31.97
CA GLU A 687 33.56 5.38 -31.44
C GLU A 687 32.53 6.50 -31.62
N ARG A 688 31.94 6.60 -32.82
CA ARG A 688 30.90 7.59 -33.11
C ARG A 688 29.68 7.39 -32.21
N LEU A 689 29.16 6.17 -32.13
CA LEU A 689 27.97 5.84 -31.33
C LEU A 689 28.20 6.11 -29.83
N LEU A 690 29.38 5.80 -29.30
CA LEU A 690 29.72 6.07 -27.90
C LEU A 690 29.88 7.57 -27.62
N ASN A 691 30.47 8.34 -28.54
CA ASN A 691 30.53 9.80 -28.44
C ASN A 691 29.13 10.43 -28.46
N ASP A 692 28.28 9.99 -29.39
CA ASP A 692 26.90 10.46 -29.50
C ASP A 692 26.11 10.11 -28.22
N ALA A 693 26.32 8.92 -27.65
CA ALA A 693 25.68 8.51 -26.40
C ALA A 693 26.13 9.35 -25.20
N LEU A 694 27.44 9.60 -25.07
CA LEU A 694 27.99 10.40 -23.98
C LEU A 694 27.56 11.86 -24.06
N ALA A 695 27.38 12.38 -25.28
CA ALA A 695 26.86 13.74 -25.50
C ALA A 695 25.43 13.94 -24.98
N LEU A 696 24.66 12.87 -24.72
CA LEU A 696 23.33 12.95 -24.12
C LEU A 696 23.36 13.06 -22.58
N ALA A 697 24.51 12.81 -21.93
CA ALA A 697 24.65 12.80 -20.47
C ALA A 697 24.79 14.21 -19.88
N HIS A 698 23.69 14.98 -19.85
CA HIS A 698 23.65 16.37 -19.37
C HIS A 698 23.44 16.52 -17.85
N GLY A 699 23.65 15.46 -17.05
CA GLY A 699 23.46 15.47 -15.60
C GLY A 699 22.40 14.48 -15.12
N PRO A 700 21.87 14.67 -13.88
CA PRO A 700 20.93 13.74 -13.29
C PRO A 700 19.60 13.72 -14.04
N LEU A 701 18.87 12.61 -13.92
CA LEU A 701 17.53 12.48 -14.48
C LEU A 701 16.62 13.57 -13.90
N LEU A 702 16.03 14.39 -14.78
CA LEU A 702 15.11 15.48 -14.44
C LEU A 702 15.72 16.41 -13.36
N ALA A 703 16.82 17.09 -13.69
CA ALA A 703 17.61 17.88 -12.76
C ALA A 703 16.85 19.04 -12.08
N ASN A 704 15.89 19.66 -12.78
CA ASN A 704 15.14 20.84 -12.31
C ASN A 704 13.70 20.51 -11.89
N ARG A 705 13.54 19.50 -11.04
CA ARG A 705 12.23 19.08 -10.52
C ARG A 705 11.60 20.14 -9.60
N PRO A 706 10.35 20.56 -9.83
CA PRO A 706 9.62 21.36 -8.85
C PRO A 706 9.44 20.61 -7.52
N GLN A 707 9.44 21.34 -6.41
CA GLN A 707 9.22 20.75 -5.08
C GLN A 707 7.86 20.02 -5.02
N GLY A 708 7.85 18.80 -4.51
CA GLY A 708 6.63 17.98 -4.37
C GLY A 708 6.12 17.33 -5.66
N ARG A 709 6.86 17.44 -6.77
CA ARG A 709 6.56 16.78 -8.05
C ARG A 709 7.58 15.67 -8.32
N TYR A 710 7.22 14.69 -9.15
CA TYR A 710 8.07 13.55 -9.51
C TYR A 710 8.49 12.68 -8.32
N THR A 711 7.68 12.64 -7.25
CA THR A 711 8.00 11.89 -6.02
C THR A 711 8.11 10.39 -6.26
N TRP A 712 7.38 9.87 -7.25
CA TRP A 712 7.42 8.47 -7.67
C TRP A 712 8.80 8.02 -8.19
N LEU A 713 9.65 8.93 -8.67
CA LEU A 713 11.02 8.59 -9.12
C LEU A 713 11.87 7.96 -8.01
N SER A 714 11.58 8.27 -6.73
CA SER A 714 12.29 7.66 -5.60
C SER A 714 12.15 6.14 -5.52
N HIS A 715 11.13 5.57 -6.18
CA HIS A 715 10.90 4.13 -6.30
C HIS A 715 11.35 3.57 -7.65
N GLU A 716 11.76 4.43 -8.59
CA GLU A 716 12.16 4.04 -9.92
C GLU A 716 13.61 3.59 -9.96
N ILE A 717 13.82 2.40 -10.53
CA ILE A 717 15.17 1.88 -10.73
C ILE A 717 15.96 2.70 -11.76
N SER A 718 15.28 3.50 -12.58
CA SER A 718 15.88 4.35 -13.60
C SER A 718 16.85 5.38 -13.03
N GLU A 719 16.57 5.96 -11.85
CA GLU A 719 17.50 6.90 -11.18
C GLU A 719 18.83 6.22 -10.80
N ALA A 720 18.79 4.95 -10.39
CA ALA A 720 19.99 4.18 -10.08
C ALA A 720 20.70 3.63 -11.33
N ARG A 721 19.96 3.42 -12.43
CA ARG A 721 20.49 2.81 -13.66
C ARG A 721 21.19 3.82 -14.57
N LEU A 722 20.68 5.04 -14.70
CA LEU A 722 21.25 6.06 -15.59
C LEU A 722 22.75 6.30 -15.32
N PRO A 723 23.20 6.51 -14.06
CA PRO A 723 24.61 6.77 -13.80
C PRO A 723 25.51 5.58 -14.16
N LEU A 724 25.04 4.35 -13.93
CA LEU A 724 25.75 3.14 -14.34
C LEU A 724 25.89 3.03 -15.86
N LEU A 725 24.83 3.34 -16.60
CA LEU A 725 24.84 3.31 -18.06
C LEU A 725 25.76 4.39 -18.66
N VAL A 726 25.75 5.60 -18.11
CA VAL A 726 26.68 6.68 -18.51
C VAL A 726 28.13 6.28 -18.22
N ALA A 727 28.38 5.68 -17.06
CA ALA A 727 29.69 5.17 -16.71
C ALA A 727 30.14 4.08 -17.69
N ASP A 728 29.30 3.11 -18.05
CA ASP A 728 29.65 2.05 -18.99
C ASP A 728 29.95 2.60 -20.40
N VAL A 729 29.20 3.59 -20.87
CA VAL A 729 29.49 4.28 -22.15
C VAL A 729 30.88 4.92 -22.12
N ALA A 730 31.20 5.65 -21.05
CA ALA A 730 32.49 6.34 -20.94
C ALA A 730 33.67 5.39 -20.73
N LEU A 731 33.48 4.30 -19.96
CA LEU A 731 34.47 3.24 -19.81
C LEU A 731 34.74 2.53 -21.14
N ALA A 732 33.69 2.23 -21.92
CA ALA A 732 33.83 1.63 -23.25
C ALA A 732 34.54 2.56 -24.24
N LEU A 733 34.26 3.88 -24.18
CA LEU A 733 34.91 4.88 -25.04
C LEU A 733 36.37 5.12 -24.63
N SER A 734 36.64 5.19 -23.33
CA SER A 734 37.98 5.28 -22.77
C SER A 734 38.85 4.09 -23.20
N ALA A 735 38.33 2.86 -23.03
CA ALA A 735 39.03 1.65 -23.45
C ALA A 735 39.37 1.67 -24.95
N HIS A 736 38.42 2.06 -25.80
CA HIS A 736 38.65 2.22 -27.25
C HIS A 736 39.78 3.20 -27.56
N HIS A 737 39.83 4.34 -26.87
CA HIS A 737 40.88 5.34 -27.06
C HIS A 737 42.24 4.91 -26.52
N LEU A 738 42.28 4.23 -25.36
CA LEU A 738 43.52 3.71 -24.77
C LEU A 738 44.12 2.57 -25.61
N GLU A 739 43.29 1.67 -26.14
CA GLU A 739 43.71 0.62 -27.08
C GLU A 739 44.31 1.22 -28.37
N ALA A 740 43.83 2.40 -28.78
CA ALA A 740 44.38 3.16 -29.91
C ALA A 740 45.60 4.04 -29.53
N GLY A 741 46.09 4.00 -28.28
CA GLY A 741 47.22 4.79 -27.81
C GLY A 741 46.94 6.29 -27.66
N ASN A 742 45.67 6.69 -27.51
CA ASN A 742 45.22 8.07 -27.44
C ASN A 742 44.63 8.40 -26.05
N PRO A 743 45.44 8.67 -25.02
CA PRO A 743 44.96 8.86 -23.65
C PRO A 743 44.19 10.19 -23.43
N ALA A 744 44.47 11.25 -24.20
CA ALA A 744 43.79 12.54 -24.01
C ALA A 744 42.27 12.49 -24.33
N PRO A 745 41.80 11.87 -25.43
CA PRO A 745 40.38 11.61 -25.64
C PRO A 745 39.74 10.74 -24.55
N ALA A 746 40.48 9.77 -24.00
CA ALA A 746 40.00 8.93 -22.89
C ALA A 746 39.75 9.75 -21.62
N LEU A 747 40.68 10.62 -21.24
CA LEU A 747 40.52 11.56 -20.13
C LEU A 747 39.29 12.45 -20.32
N LYS A 748 39.07 12.98 -21.53
CA LYS A 748 37.92 13.83 -21.83
C LYS A 748 36.60 13.06 -21.65
N ALA A 749 36.52 11.82 -22.13
CA ALA A 749 35.33 10.98 -22.00
C ALA A 749 34.99 10.67 -20.52
N LEU A 750 36.01 10.31 -19.74
CA LEU A 750 35.85 9.99 -18.31
C LEU A 750 35.44 11.23 -17.48
N ASN A 751 36.09 12.37 -17.72
CA ASN A 751 35.73 13.64 -17.07
C ASN A 751 34.30 14.08 -17.42
N ALA A 752 33.87 13.88 -18.67
CA ALA A 752 32.49 14.17 -19.07
C ALA A 752 31.49 13.29 -18.28
N ALA A 753 31.75 11.99 -18.13
CA ALA A 753 30.87 11.10 -17.36
C ALA A 753 30.82 11.44 -15.87
N LEU A 754 31.94 11.87 -15.28
CA LEU A 754 32.00 12.30 -13.87
C LEU A 754 31.13 13.53 -13.56
N THR A 755 30.67 14.28 -14.56
CA THR A 755 29.67 15.35 -14.36
C THR A 755 28.30 14.79 -13.96
N THR A 756 27.93 13.62 -14.51
CA THR A 756 26.67 12.94 -14.22
C THR A 756 26.82 11.90 -13.11
N THR A 757 28.00 11.30 -12.99
CA THR A 757 28.27 10.19 -12.07
C THR A 757 29.52 10.45 -11.22
N PRO A 758 29.51 11.47 -10.34
CA PRO A 758 30.71 11.94 -9.65
C PRO A 758 31.29 10.95 -8.63
N THR A 759 30.51 9.96 -8.20
CA THR A 759 30.88 9.01 -7.13
C THR A 759 31.20 7.60 -7.63
N ASP A 760 31.23 7.36 -8.95
CA ASP A 760 31.52 6.01 -9.47
C ASP A 760 33.04 5.74 -9.44
N GLU A 761 33.42 4.82 -8.55
CA GLU A 761 34.80 4.38 -8.34
C GLU A 761 35.46 3.86 -9.64
N ARG A 762 34.69 3.22 -10.53
CA ARG A 762 35.21 2.65 -11.78
C ARG A 762 35.72 3.74 -12.71
N LEU A 763 34.97 4.84 -12.83
CA LEU A 763 35.36 6.00 -13.63
C LEU A 763 36.62 6.65 -13.09
N TRP A 764 36.70 6.85 -11.76
CA TRP A 764 37.87 7.41 -11.11
C TRP A 764 39.12 6.55 -11.28
N ASN A 765 38.99 5.23 -11.12
CA ASN A 765 40.09 4.30 -11.31
C ASN A 765 40.59 4.28 -12.78
N GLU A 766 39.69 4.31 -13.77
CA GLU A 766 40.10 4.45 -15.17
C GLU A 766 40.67 5.84 -15.50
N LEU A 767 40.21 6.90 -14.82
CA LEU A 767 40.74 8.24 -15.01
C LEU A 767 42.21 8.32 -14.56
N LEU A 768 42.55 7.68 -13.43
CA LEU A 768 43.94 7.53 -12.98
C LEU A 768 44.80 6.77 -13.99
N ARG A 769 44.29 5.66 -14.54
CA ARG A 769 45.00 4.88 -15.57
C ARG A 769 45.21 5.69 -16.86
N ALA A 770 44.19 6.40 -17.31
CA ALA A 770 44.26 7.25 -18.49
C ALA A 770 45.22 8.42 -18.29
N ALA A 771 45.23 9.04 -17.09
CA ALA A 771 46.16 10.11 -16.73
C ALA A 771 47.61 9.59 -16.74
N HIS A 772 47.86 8.45 -16.10
CA HIS A 772 49.17 7.81 -16.11
C HIS A 772 49.66 7.49 -17.54
N ALA A 773 48.76 7.00 -18.41
CA ALA A 773 49.08 6.68 -19.80
C ALA A 773 49.48 7.91 -20.66
N THR A 774 49.18 9.14 -20.22
CA THR A 774 49.70 10.35 -20.89
C THR A 774 51.20 10.56 -20.69
N GLY A 775 51.78 9.98 -19.63
CA GLY A 775 53.15 10.28 -19.19
C GLY A 775 53.32 11.63 -18.49
N ASP A 776 52.24 12.39 -18.26
CA ASP A 776 52.26 13.66 -17.53
C ASP A 776 52.04 13.43 -16.02
N ALA A 777 53.10 13.57 -15.23
CA ALA A 777 53.04 13.40 -13.78
C ALA A 777 52.14 14.45 -13.10
N ALA A 778 52.08 15.68 -13.63
CA ALA A 778 51.25 16.73 -13.04
C ALA A 778 49.75 16.44 -13.25
N GLU A 779 49.38 15.90 -14.40
CA GLU A 779 48.00 15.47 -14.68
C GLU A 779 47.57 14.32 -13.75
N LEU A 780 48.45 13.35 -13.51
CA LEU A 780 48.20 12.23 -12.59
C LEU A 780 48.05 12.71 -11.14
N GLU A 781 48.95 13.59 -10.68
CA GLU A 781 48.87 14.19 -9.34
C GLU A 781 47.59 15.01 -9.14
N ALA A 782 47.22 15.83 -10.14
CA ALA A 782 45.98 16.62 -10.10
C ALA A 782 44.72 15.74 -10.08
N THR A 783 44.73 14.64 -10.85
CA THR A 783 43.65 13.66 -10.86
C THR A 783 43.49 12.97 -9.51
N ALA A 784 44.61 12.52 -8.91
CA ALA A 784 44.61 11.89 -7.59
C ALA A 784 44.13 12.85 -6.50
N ALA A 785 44.58 14.11 -6.52
CA ALA A 785 44.12 15.15 -5.59
C ALA A 785 42.61 15.40 -5.71
N SER A 786 42.08 15.45 -6.94
CA SER A 786 40.64 15.63 -7.19
C SER A 786 39.81 14.46 -6.66
N LEU A 787 40.29 13.23 -6.84
CA LEU A 787 39.67 12.02 -6.29
C LEU A 787 39.61 12.06 -4.77
N LEU A 788 40.73 12.41 -4.11
CA LEU A 788 40.82 12.48 -2.66
C LEU A 788 39.88 13.55 -2.08
N ALA A 789 39.86 14.75 -2.67
CA ALA A 789 38.97 15.83 -2.26
C ALA A 789 37.49 15.41 -2.35
N ARG A 790 37.08 14.84 -3.49
CA ARG A 790 35.71 14.33 -3.71
C ARG A 790 35.32 13.24 -2.71
N HIS A 791 36.21 12.27 -2.47
CA HIS A 791 35.95 11.21 -1.50
C HIS A 791 35.80 11.77 -0.09
N HIS A 792 36.63 12.74 0.28
CA HIS A 792 36.56 13.40 1.58
C HIS A 792 35.24 14.17 1.75
N GLU A 793 34.83 14.95 0.75
CA GLU A 793 33.52 15.64 0.72
C GLU A 793 32.35 14.67 0.88
N HIS A 794 32.38 13.52 0.18
CA HIS A 794 31.27 12.58 0.19
C HIS A 794 31.22 11.70 1.46
N SER A 795 32.38 11.36 2.03
CA SER A 795 32.47 10.52 3.22
C SER A 795 32.47 11.29 4.54
N GLY A 796 32.51 12.63 4.48
CA GLY A 796 32.73 13.47 5.65
C GLY A 796 34.05 13.17 6.37
N GLY A 797 35.04 12.63 5.65
CA GLY A 797 36.32 12.18 6.18
C GLY A 797 36.30 10.91 7.04
N ALA A 798 35.14 10.31 7.29
CA ALA A 798 35.01 9.18 8.21
C ALA A 798 35.34 7.82 7.59
N ARG A 799 35.42 7.71 6.26
CA ARG A 799 35.68 6.44 5.55
C ARG A 799 37.00 6.49 4.78
N SER A 800 37.78 5.42 4.88
CA SER A 800 38.94 5.21 4.02
C SER A 800 38.54 5.09 2.55
N LEU A 801 39.50 5.29 1.65
CA LEU A 801 39.31 4.99 0.23
C LEU A 801 38.98 3.50 0.03
N PRO A 802 38.28 3.14 -1.05
CA PRO A 802 38.10 1.75 -1.44
C PRO A 802 39.45 1.04 -1.63
N PRO A 803 39.61 -0.22 -1.19
CA PRO A 803 40.90 -0.94 -1.28
C PRO A 803 41.47 -1.05 -2.70
N ARG A 804 40.62 -1.13 -3.72
CA ARG A 804 41.05 -1.17 -5.13
C ARG A 804 41.66 0.16 -5.58
N THR A 805 41.03 1.28 -5.20
CA THR A 805 41.55 2.62 -5.47
C THR A 805 42.85 2.88 -4.72
N GLU A 806 42.96 2.48 -3.44
CA GLU A 806 44.21 2.61 -2.69
C GLU A 806 45.36 1.82 -3.34
N ALA A 807 45.12 0.56 -3.72
CA ALA A 807 46.12 -0.27 -4.40
C ALA A 807 46.55 0.33 -5.75
N LEU A 808 45.61 0.92 -6.50
CA LEU A 808 45.90 1.58 -7.77
C LEU A 808 46.74 2.86 -7.58
N LEU A 809 46.44 3.65 -6.55
CA LEU A 809 47.25 4.83 -6.21
C LEU A 809 48.65 4.43 -5.75
N ASP A 810 48.79 3.35 -4.98
CA ASP A 810 50.10 2.80 -4.59
C ASP A 810 50.93 2.37 -5.79
N GLU A 811 50.28 1.81 -6.82
CA GLU A 811 50.93 1.38 -8.05
C GLU A 811 51.35 2.57 -8.94
N LEU A 812 50.43 3.52 -9.17
CA LEU A 812 50.60 4.57 -10.17
C LEU A 812 51.27 5.85 -9.62
N LEU A 813 51.08 6.16 -8.34
CA LEU A 813 51.59 7.38 -7.71
C LEU A 813 52.02 7.14 -6.25
N PRO A 814 53.07 6.34 -5.95
CA PRO A 814 53.43 5.95 -4.59
C PRO A 814 53.58 7.11 -3.57
N SER A 815 53.93 8.31 -4.03
CA SER A 815 54.05 9.53 -3.23
C SER A 815 52.73 10.04 -2.64
N TRP A 816 51.58 9.52 -3.07
CA TRP A 816 50.26 9.98 -2.60
C TRP A 816 50.06 9.80 -1.09
N ARG A 817 50.72 8.81 -0.47
CA ARG A 817 50.65 8.56 0.98
C ARG A 817 51.39 9.63 1.80
N ASP A 818 52.43 10.23 1.23
CA ASP A 818 53.18 11.32 1.87
C ASP A 818 52.33 12.61 1.90
N ALA A 819 51.52 12.83 0.85
CA ALA A 819 50.59 13.95 0.79
C ALA A 819 49.40 13.79 1.77
N ARG A 820 48.92 12.55 1.98
CA ARG A 820 47.83 12.27 2.95
C ARG A 820 48.28 12.47 4.40
N SER A 821 49.49 12.00 4.73
CA SER A 821 50.08 12.15 6.07
C SER A 821 50.50 13.58 6.45
N ALA A 822 50.56 14.49 5.48
CA ALA A 822 50.75 15.93 5.72
C ALA A 822 49.44 16.73 5.87
N ALA A 823 48.29 16.12 5.53
CA ALA A 823 46.96 16.72 5.57
C ALA A 823 46.09 16.25 6.76
N ASP A 824 46.40 15.07 7.33
CA ASP A 824 45.98 14.63 8.67
C ASP A 824 46.83 15.33 9.75
#